data_AF-A0A1X4XY09-F1
#
_entry.id   AF-A0A1X4XY09-F1
#
_cell.length_a   1.000
_cell.length_b   1.000
_cell.length_c   1.000
_cell.angle_alpha   90.00
_cell.angle_beta   90.00
_cell.angle_gamma   90.00
#
_symmetry.space_group_name_H-M   'P 1'
#
loop_
_entity.id
_entity.type
_entity.pdbx_description
1 polymer ?
#
loop_
_entity_poly.entity_id
_entity_poly.type
_entity_poly.pdbx_seq_one_letter_code
_entity_poly.pdbx_strand_id
1 'polypeptide(L)'
;MKINSMFKNFFSTKYFAFFIYLLLAIVFWGIPMNFDFISKVNIGGDPAFYLWSLKWWPYAISHGLNPFLTKAFWAPFGQNLAWTTSVPSIALLFSPVTVIFGPIFSYNLAIILSLSLGAFGVYLICKSLNLKQISSIFGGLVFFFSSYVWGQLLGHLNLDIVFAIPFLIYIFILRFKNYISFKKYLIFFSILLAFQFGVSNEIYATFVIFGFIALFIMFLIFITNEVYRKLIIKTTLESAAAVLISILLLSPYLYFIFYGYIKEHLQSIAFYVTDPLNLFIPTPITLLFGQLFAPISYHFTGNFSEEGAYLGLPLIFIIVSFIVIAWRSKNKLHIFLSSLLVVILVFSFGPYLNILGHQLIPMPWYIFTEMPLTGQALPTRFTLYIVLIASVMSAIWLEKININKSFKYAIAALVIIFLIPKLSMYKGSNIQYPAFISSGAYKKYIKQGENVIIFPTYAIGGFQGPLWQQKTNFYFNLSQEIAGASPKELILDQELKPVLLDFFYGENSPHPIFNNAYKFSFFSYLAKCNVGAIILPEDYHNPEVQKLLDLLNIKPNNVGGVIIYQINKNYINSALEKAHIEYLKYFSDIFSTLFSSSQKFLSDGGDASKLLPQYLEKNGYLDKSFGYKTGTAINWTNNNGWVGQWACPDGKGECFGVGILGGLDQLKPIVDKYKSESLQIFFPYPTVYDPAASSSEGQLLMIFKAPKPNPIITKIPYTISFTASGNSQRYIGSGFCNAESWGTWTCAKEVSVSFKFRSEEFKKPMYMKLTIINALVSKDHPQKFEFYLNEKLIGSKTYTSKDKFPQTIALNINNVAQNENSLVIKIPNAASPKSLGISNDTRELGIGLISIEFNN
;
A
#
# COMPACT_ATOMS: atom_id res chain seq x y z
N MET A 1 -58.93 32.61 -20.40
CA MET A 1 -59.52 31.34 -19.90
C MET A 1 -58.65 30.09 -20.18
N LYS A 2 -58.16 29.88 -21.42
CA LYS A 2 -57.28 28.73 -21.77
C LYS A 2 -55.92 28.68 -21.04
N ILE A 3 -55.30 29.82 -20.77
CA ILE A 3 -54.03 29.88 -20.00
C ILE A 3 -54.24 29.45 -18.54
N ASN A 4 -55.29 29.95 -17.89
CA ASN A 4 -55.64 29.54 -16.52
C ASN A 4 -55.98 28.04 -16.41
N SER A 5 -56.64 27.43 -17.40
CA SER A 5 -56.89 25.98 -17.38
C SER A 5 -55.61 25.17 -17.63
N MET A 6 -54.70 25.67 -18.46
CA MET A 6 -53.42 25.03 -18.75
C MET A 6 -52.48 25.07 -17.54
N PHE A 7 -52.41 26.20 -16.83
CA PHE A 7 -51.70 26.31 -15.55
C PHE A 7 -52.32 25.40 -14.49
N LYS A 8 -53.65 25.41 -14.33
CA LYS A 8 -54.34 24.55 -13.36
C LYS A 8 -54.15 23.05 -13.65
N ASN A 9 -54.03 22.67 -14.92
CA ASN A 9 -53.69 21.31 -15.34
C ASN A 9 -52.21 20.99 -15.10
N PHE A 10 -51.28 21.92 -15.33
CA PHE A 10 -49.88 21.70 -15.04
C PHE A 10 -49.68 21.40 -13.55
N PHE A 11 -50.25 22.22 -12.66
CA PHE A 11 -50.16 22.05 -11.20
C PHE A 11 -50.76 20.74 -10.66
N SER A 12 -51.67 20.09 -11.40
CA SER A 12 -52.27 18.81 -11.02
C SER A 12 -51.58 17.59 -11.64
N THR A 13 -50.55 17.80 -12.46
CA THR A 13 -49.84 16.70 -13.14
C THR A 13 -48.61 16.23 -12.38
N LYS A 14 -48.18 14.99 -12.68
CA LYS A 14 -46.89 14.44 -12.27
C LYS A 14 -45.69 15.28 -12.71
N TYR A 15 -45.83 16.05 -13.80
CA TYR A 15 -44.76 16.91 -14.32
C TYR A 15 -44.44 18.08 -13.38
N PHE A 16 -45.44 18.58 -12.65
CA PHE A 16 -45.21 19.63 -11.65
C PHE A 16 -44.31 19.14 -10.50
N ALA A 17 -44.52 17.91 -10.02
CA ALA A 17 -43.68 17.32 -8.97
C ALA A 17 -42.23 17.15 -9.46
N PHE A 18 -42.03 16.62 -10.68
CA PHE A 18 -40.70 16.52 -11.28
C PHE A 18 -40.02 17.90 -11.41
N PHE A 19 -40.75 18.92 -11.87
CA PHE A 19 -40.20 20.27 -11.99
C PHE A 19 -39.76 20.86 -10.64
N ILE A 20 -40.50 20.60 -9.55
CA ILE A 20 -40.08 21.00 -8.19
C ILE A 20 -38.74 20.37 -7.84
N TYR A 21 -38.60 19.05 -8.00
CA TYR A 21 -37.35 18.37 -7.67
C TYR A 21 -36.19 18.81 -8.56
N LEU A 22 -36.45 19.05 -9.84
CA LEU A 22 -35.44 19.56 -10.77
C LEU A 22 -34.97 20.96 -10.40
N LEU A 23 -35.89 21.87 -10.05
CA LEU A 23 -35.54 23.20 -9.59
C LEU A 23 -34.73 23.14 -8.28
N LEU A 24 -35.15 22.30 -7.33
CA LEU A 24 -34.40 22.09 -6.10
C LEU A 24 -33.01 21.53 -6.37
N ALA A 25 -32.87 20.53 -7.26
CA ALA A 25 -31.57 19.97 -7.63
C ALA A 25 -30.66 21.03 -8.25
N ILE A 26 -31.16 21.83 -9.21
CA ILE A 26 -30.39 22.90 -9.84
C ILE A 26 -29.96 23.96 -8.83
N VAL A 27 -30.82 24.33 -7.88
CA VAL A 27 -30.50 25.36 -6.87
C VAL A 27 -29.53 24.81 -5.82
N PHE A 28 -29.84 23.69 -5.19
CA PHE A 28 -29.04 23.14 -4.09
C PHE A 28 -27.69 22.61 -4.56
N TRP A 29 -27.60 22.04 -5.77
CA TRP A 29 -26.30 21.67 -6.37
C TRP A 29 -25.61 22.86 -7.05
N GLY A 30 -26.38 23.78 -7.62
CA GLY A 30 -25.84 24.97 -8.29
C GLY A 30 -25.16 25.95 -7.34
N ILE A 31 -25.66 26.14 -6.11
CA ILE A 31 -25.07 27.06 -5.13
C ILE A 31 -23.59 26.71 -4.84
N PRO A 32 -23.22 25.47 -4.45
CA PRO A 32 -21.83 25.08 -4.25
C PRO A 32 -20.94 25.21 -5.50
N MET A 33 -21.54 25.10 -6.69
CA MET A 33 -20.86 25.24 -7.98
C MET A 33 -20.87 26.68 -8.51
N ASN A 34 -21.45 27.65 -7.79
CA ASN A 34 -21.75 29.00 -8.30
C ASN A 34 -22.46 28.99 -9.67
N PHE A 35 -23.29 27.97 -9.93
CA PHE A 35 -23.96 27.70 -11.20
C PHE A 35 -23.03 27.54 -12.41
N ASP A 36 -21.74 27.31 -12.19
CA ASP A 36 -20.77 26.93 -13.23
C ASP A 36 -20.64 25.41 -13.27
N PHE A 37 -21.46 24.78 -14.10
CA PHE A 37 -21.46 23.33 -14.27
C PHE A 37 -20.38 22.83 -15.24
N ILE A 38 -19.61 23.71 -15.88
CA ILE A 38 -18.67 23.35 -16.95
C ILE A 38 -17.24 23.26 -16.39
N SER A 39 -16.86 24.20 -15.52
CA SER A 39 -15.48 24.29 -15.01
C SER A 39 -15.34 23.81 -13.57
N LYS A 40 -16.45 23.78 -12.80
CA LYS A 40 -16.41 23.43 -11.39
C LYS A 40 -16.96 22.05 -11.08
N VAL A 41 -16.28 21.39 -10.15
CA VAL A 41 -16.70 20.13 -9.56
C VAL A 41 -16.10 20.03 -8.15
N ASN A 42 -16.77 19.37 -7.23
CA ASN A 42 -16.10 18.94 -6.00
C ASN A 42 -15.12 17.83 -6.39
N ILE A 43 -13.82 18.11 -6.30
CA ILE A 43 -12.78 17.20 -6.78
C ILE A 43 -12.16 16.33 -5.66
N GLY A 44 -12.68 16.43 -4.43
CA GLY A 44 -12.17 15.63 -3.32
C GLY A 44 -12.54 14.15 -3.46
N GLY A 45 -11.57 13.25 -3.28
CA GLY A 45 -11.78 11.80 -3.36
C GLY A 45 -11.91 11.29 -4.81
N ASP A 46 -12.93 10.46 -5.06
CA ASP A 46 -13.19 9.74 -6.31
C ASP A 46 -13.61 10.52 -7.58
N PRO A 47 -14.10 11.78 -7.54
CA PRO A 47 -14.63 12.47 -8.72
C PRO A 47 -13.67 12.52 -9.92
N ALA A 48 -12.36 12.64 -9.71
CA ALA A 48 -11.40 12.67 -10.81
C ALA A 48 -11.37 11.35 -11.60
N PHE A 49 -11.52 10.20 -10.91
CA PHE A 49 -11.67 8.90 -11.56
C PHE A 49 -13.01 8.76 -12.28
N TYR A 50 -14.10 9.29 -11.73
CA TYR A 50 -15.39 9.28 -12.44
C TYR A 50 -15.38 10.13 -13.70
N LEU A 51 -14.76 11.31 -13.67
CA LEU A 51 -14.57 12.14 -14.86
C LEU A 51 -13.76 11.40 -15.93
N TRP A 52 -12.67 10.76 -15.51
CA TRP A 52 -11.86 9.89 -16.37
C TRP A 52 -12.71 8.76 -16.99
N SER A 53 -13.53 8.09 -16.18
CA SER A 53 -14.39 6.98 -16.59
C SER A 53 -15.47 7.40 -17.58
N LEU A 54 -16.13 8.54 -17.35
CA LEU A 54 -17.12 9.13 -18.26
C LEU A 54 -16.54 9.33 -19.67
N LYS A 55 -15.24 9.60 -19.78
CA LYS A 55 -14.55 9.76 -21.07
C LYS A 55 -13.97 8.45 -21.60
N TRP A 56 -13.48 7.56 -20.74
CA TRP A 56 -12.81 6.32 -21.12
C TRP A 56 -13.74 5.38 -21.89
N TRP A 57 -14.94 5.09 -21.39
CA TRP A 57 -15.86 4.14 -22.03
C TRP A 57 -16.19 4.48 -23.48
N PRO A 58 -16.69 5.70 -23.81
CA PRO A 58 -16.93 6.06 -25.21
C PRO A 58 -15.64 6.16 -26.03
N TYR A 59 -14.52 6.60 -25.43
CA TYR A 59 -13.23 6.65 -26.12
C TYR A 59 -12.73 5.26 -26.53
N ALA A 60 -12.69 4.30 -25.59
CA ALA A 60 -12.20 2.96 -25.84
C ALA A 60 -13.02 2.26 -26.95
N ILE A 61 -14.35 2.34 -26.87
CA ILE A 61 -15.23 1.75 -27.88
C ILE A 61 -15.03 2.40 -29.25
N SER A 62 -14.97 3.74 -29.32
CA SER A 62 -14.80 4.45 -30.60
C SER A 62 -13.43 4.23 -31.25
N HIS A 63 -12.42 3.83 -30.48
CA HIS A 63 -11.06 3.57 -30.96
C HIS A 63 -10.75 2.07 -31.09
N GLY A 64 -11.75 1.19 -30.93
CA GLY A 64 -11.57 -0.26 -31.04
C GLY A 64 -10.71 -0.87 -29.93
N LEU A 65 -10.57 -0.19 -28.79
CA LEU A 65 -9.88 -0.68 -27.61
C LEU A 65 -10.81 -1.53 -26.74
N ASN A 66 -10.22 -2.43 -25.95
CA ASN A 66 -10.99 -3.14 -24.93
C ASN A 66 -11.35 -2.16 -23.79
N PRO A 67 -12.64 -1.88 -23.53
CA PRO A 67 -13.02 -0.93 -22.50
C PRO A 67 -12.88 -1.49 -21.07
N PHE A 68 -12.81 -2.81 -20.91
CA PHE A 68 -12.63 -3.48 -19.63
C PHE A 68 -11.15 -3.62 -19.25
N LEU A 69 -10.32 -4.06 -20.19
CA LEU A 69 -8.88 -4.27 -19.96
C LEU A 69 -8.09 -3.10 -20.52
N THR A 70 -7.64 -2.20 -19.63
CA THR A 70 -6.97 -0.96 -20.02
C THR A 70 -5.53 -0.90 -19.51
N LYS A 71 -4.63 -0.34 -20.31
CA LYS A 71 -3.26 0.02 -19.89
C LYS A 71 -3.09 1.52 -19.67
N ALA A 72 -4.20 2.26 -19.66
CA ALA A 72 -4.18 3.70 -19.48
C ALA A 72 -3.64 4.11 -18.11
N PHE A 73 -3.84 3.29 -17.07
CA PHE A 73 -3.15 3.44 -15.78
C PHE A 73 -2.63 2.09 -15.31
N TRP A 74 -1.78 2.09 -14.27
CA TRP A 74 -0.93 0.94 -13.94
C TRP A 74 -0.08 0.42 -15.11
N ALA A 75 0.29 1.29 -16.05
CA ALA A 75 1.07 0.91 -17.22
C ALA A 75 2.47 0.40 -16.82
N PRO A 76 2.96 -0.68 -17.46
CA PRO A 76 2.40 -1.38 -18.63
C PRO A 76 1.46 -2.55 -18.31
N PHE A 77 1.21 -2.85 -17.03
CA PHE A 77 0.41 -3.99 -16.57
C PHE A 77 -1.07 -3.79 -16.86
N GLY A 78 -1.57 -2.58 -16.56
CA GLY A 78 -2.96 -2.22 -16.76
C GLY A 78 -3.89 -2.64 -15.63
N GLN A 79 -5.19 -2.45 -15.86
CA GLN A 79 -6.26 -2.73 -14.92
C GLN A 79 -7.45 -3.40 -15.61
N ASN A 80 -8.15 -4.25 -14.86
CA ASN A 80 -9.46 -4.78 -15.23
C ASN A 80 -10.57 -3.93 -14.59
N LEU A 81 -11.19 -3.06 -15.40
CA LEU A 81 -12.28 -2.19 -14.98
C LEU A 81 -13.59 -2.93 -14.67
N ALA A 82 -13.69 -4.24 -14.94
CA ALA A 82 -14.82 -5.03 -14.48
C ALA A 82 -14.83 -5.14 -12.93
N TRP A 83 -13.66 -5.07 -12.31
CA TRP A 83 -13.43 -5.05 -10.86
C TRP A 83 -13.24 -3.64 -10.29
N THR A 84 -13.54 -2.60 -11.07
CA THR A 84 -13.42 -1.20 -10.65
C THR A 84 -14.72 -0.48 -10.92
N THR A 85 -15.15 0.38 -10.00
CA THR A 85 -16.43 1.10 -10.09
C THR A 85 -16.39 2.23 -11.12
N SER A 86 -16.34 1.87 -12.40
CA SER A 86 -16.11 2.79 -13.53
C SER A 86 -17.38 3.29 -14.24
N VAL A 87 -18.56 3.04 -13.67
CA VAL A 87 -19.88 3.56 -14.11
C VAL A 87 -20.19 3.47 -15.64
N PRO A 88 -19.94 2.35 -16.35
CA PRO A 88 -20.18 2.23 -17.79
C PRO A 88 -21.57 2.66 -18.25
N SER A 89 -22.62 2.32 -17.49
CA SER A 89 -24.01 2.66 -17.86
C SER A 89 -24.19 4.17 -18.06
N ILE A 90 -23.58 4.97 -17.18
CA ILE A 90 -23.66 6.44 -17.22
C ILE A 90 -22.74 6.98 -18.29
N ALA A 91 -21.50 6.47 -18.35
CA ALA A 91 -20.52 6.91 -19.33
C ALA A 91 -21.03 6.73 -20.78
N LEU A 92 -21.71 5.61 -21.05
CA LEU A 92 -22.30 5.32 -22.36
C LEU A 92 -23.58 6.13 -22.61
N LEU A 93 -24.49 6.20 -21.63
CA LEU A 93 -25.72 6.97 -21.75
C LEU A 93 -25.46 8.47 -21.96
N PHE A 94 -24.44 9.00 -21.28
CA PHE A 94 -24.06 10.42 -21.34
C PHE A 94 -22.97 10.68 -22.37
N SER A 95 -22.55 9.68 -23.15
CA SER A 95 -21.46 9.83 -24.13
C SER A 95 -21.63 11.02 -25.08
N PRO A 96 -22.84 11.35 -25.63
CA PRO A 96 -22.97 12.53 -26.48
C PRO A 96 -22.75 13.83 -25.70
N VAL A 97 -23.22 13.88 -24.44
CA VAL A 97 -23.04 15.04 -23.55
C VAL A 97 -21.56 15.20 -23.19
N THR A 98 -20.87 14.10 -22.87
CA THR A 98 -19.44 14.10 -22.54
C THR A 98 -18.59 14.56 -23.72
N VAL A 99 -18.94 14.15 -24.94
CA VAL A 99 -18.21 14.56 -26.15
C VAL A 99 -18.44 16.04 -26.48
N ILE A 100 -19.66 16.55 -26.33
CA ILE A 100 -20.01 17.93 -26.71
C ILE A 100 -19.62 18.95 -25.64
N PHE A 101 -19.96 18.68 -24.38
CA PHE A 101 -19.83 19.64 -23.27
C PHE A 101 -18.71 19.28 -22.29
N GLY A 102 -18.14 18.08 -22.42
CA GLY A 102 -17.08 17.59 -21.55
C GLY A 102 -17.57 16.77 -20.35
N PRO A 103 -16.62 16.11 -19.67
CA PRO A 103 -16.91 15.20 -18.55
C PRO A 103 -17.40 15.93 -17.30
N ILE A 104 -16.93 17.16 -17.04
CA ILE A 104 -17.33 17.96 -15.86
C ILE A 104 -18.82 18.31 -15.93
N PHE A 105 -19.28 18.82 -17.07
CA PHE A 105 -20.70 19.09 -17.29
C PHE A 105 -21.54 17.82 -17.19
N SER A 106 -21.05 16.71 -17.76
CA SER A 106 -21.75 15.42 -17.72
C SER A 106 -21.90 14.89 -16.29
N TYR A 107 -20.86 15.04 -15.46
CA TYR A 107 -20.88 14.69 -14.03
C TYR A 107 -21.90 15.52 -13.26
N ASN A 108 -21.86 16.85 -13.40
CA ASN A 108 -22.81 17.76 -12.75
C ASN A 108 -24.26 17.51 -13.19
N LEU A 109 -24.47 17.26 -14.48
CA LEU A 109 -25.79 16.93 -15.02
C LEU A 109 -26.30 15.60 -14.47
N ALA A 110 -25.42 14.59 -14.36
CA ALA A 110 -25.78 13.29 -13.78
C ALA A 110 -26.22 13.43 -12.32
N ILE A 111 -25.55 14.26 -11.53
CA ILE A 111 -25.96 14.58 -10.14
C ILE A 111 -27.33 15.24 -10.09
N ILE A 112 -27.54 16.31 -10.88
CA ILE A 112 -28.83 17.03 -10.92
C ILE A 112 -29.97 16.08 -11.31
N LEU A 113 -29.75 15.26 -12.34
CA LEU A 113 -30.73 14.28 -12.77
C LEU A 113 -30.96 13.19 -11.72
N SER A 114 -29.92 12.73 -11.02
CA SER A 114 -30.09 11.72 -9.99
C SER A 114 -30.94 12.22 -8.82
N LEU A 115 -30.62 13.40 -8.28
CA LEU A 115 -31.40 14.06 -7.24
C LEU A 115 -32.87 14.20 -7.63
N SER A 116 -33.11 14.65 -8.85
CA SER A 116 -34.46 14.90 -9.37
C SER A 116 -35.24 13.61 -9.59
N LEU A 117 -34.62 12.62 -10.25
CA LEU A 117 -35.24 11.37 -10.65
C LEU A 117 -35.45 10.43 -9.46
N GLY A 118 -34.54 10.42 -8.48
CA GLY A 118 -34.68 9.64 -7.25
C GLY A 118 -35.90 10.09 -6.44
N ALA A 119 -35.99 11.38 -6.17
CA ALA A 119 -37.15 11.98 -5.49
C ALA A 119 -38.46 11.78 -6.29
N PHE A 120 -38.39 11.92 -7.61
CA PHE A 120 -39.55 11.70 -8.48
C PHE A 120 -40.00 10.23 -8.49
N GLY A 121 -39.07 9.27 -8.44
CA GLY A 121 -39.39 7.85 -8.31
C GLY A 121 -40.16 7.56 -7.02
N VAL A 122 -39.73 8.13 -5.88
CA VAL A 122 -40.45 8.02 -4.61
C VAL A 122 -41.83 8.66 -4.68
N TYR A 123 -41.96 9.82 -5.33
CA TYR A 123 -43.25 10.44 -5.60
C TYR A 123 -44.17 9.50 -6.41
N LEU A 124 -43.65 8.83 -7.44
CA LEU A 124 -44.43 7.87 -8.26
C LEU A 124 -44.86 6.64 -7.46
N ILE A 125 -44.00 6.12 -6.59
CA ILE A 125 -44.36 5.06 -5.63
C ILE A 125 -45.54 5.53 -4.76
N CYS A 126 -45.43 6.71 -4.15
CA CYS A 126 -46.48 7.28 -3.30
C CYS A 126 -47.79 7.48 -4.07
N LYS A 127 -47.72 8.00 -5.30
CA LYS A 127 -48.89 8.13 -6.20
C LYS A 127 -49.51 6.79 -6.56
N SER A 128 -48.70 5.76 -6.79
CA SER A 128 -49.18 4.41 -7.05
C SER A 128 -49.90 3.81 -5.84
N LEU A 129 -49.63 4.27 -4.62
CA LEU A 129 -50.36 3.93 -3.40
C LEU A 129 -51.64 4.76 -3.18
N ASN A 130 -52.08 5.50 -4.21
CA ASN A 130 -53.25 6.38 -4.20
C ASN A 130 -53.15 7.56 -3.23
N LEU A 131 -51.93 8.00 -2.89
CA LEU A 131 -51.74 9.18 -2.05
C LEU A 131 -52.02 10.49 -2.82
N LYS A 132 -52.41 11.52 -2.09
CA LYS A 132 -52.58 12.90 -2.57
C LYS A 132 -51.24 13.47 -3.02
N GLN A 133 -51.32 14.47 -3.90
CA GLN A 133 -50.14 15.07 -4.51
C GLN A 133 -49.18 15.68 -3.49
N ILE A 134 -49.69 16.42 -2.49
CA ILE A 134 -48.87 17.04 -1.44
C ILE A 134 -48.12 15.98 -0.62
N SER A 135 -48.81 14.93 -0.17
CA SER A 135 -48.20 13.84 0.61
C SER A 135 -47.15 13.07 -0.21
N SER A 136 -47.41 12.86 -1.51
CA SER A 136 -46.45 12.22 -2.41
C SER A 136 -45.24 13.12 -2.67
N ILE A 137 -45.45 14.44 -2.80
CA ILE A 137 -44.35 15.41 -2.96
C ILE A 137 -43.46 15.37 -1.73
N PHE A 138 -44.07 15.36 -0.54
CA PHE A 138 -43.36 15.28 0.73
C PHE A 138 -42.49 14.01 0.83
N GLY A 139 -43.00 12.85 0.45
CA GLY A 139 -42.19 11.62 0.40
C GLY A 139 -40.94 11.77 -0.46
N GLY A 140 -41.06 12.35 -1.66
CA GLY A 140 -39.89 12.62 -2.49
C GLY A 140 -38.95 13.68 -1.91
N LEU A 141 -39.45 14.68 -1.16
CA LEU A 141 -38.60 15.65 -0.47
C LEU A 141 -37.80 15.01 0.68
N VAL A 142 -38.40 14.11 1.45
CA VAL A 142 -37.68 13.36 2.50
C VAL A 142 -36.53 12.56 1.90
N PHE A 143 -36.74 11.92 0.74
CA PHE A 143 -35.69 11.22 0.03
C PHE A 143 -34.61 12.19 -0.50
N PHE A 144 -35.01 13.29 -1.14
CA PHE A 144 -34.11 14.31 -1.70
C PHE A 144 -33.15 14.89 -0.67
N PHE A 145 -33.64 15.18 0.53
CA PHE A 145 -32.84 15.76 1.62
C PHE A 145 -32.20 14.71 2.53
N SER A 146 -32.41 13.41 2.27
CA SER A 146 -31.87 12.37 3.15
C SER A 146 -30.34 12.45 3.25
N SER A 147 -29.83 12.19 4.45
CA SER A 147 -28.40 12.22 4.75
C SER A 147 -27.60 11.22 3.90
N TYR A 148 -28.21 10.10 3.51
CA TYR A 148 -27.61 9.15 2.57
C TYR A 148 -27.34 9.81 1.20
N VAL A 149 -28.36 10.42 0.59
CA VAL A 149 -28.23 11.02 -0.75
C VAL A 149 -27.17 12.12 -0.74
N TRP A 150 -27.17 12.97 0.28
CA TRP A 150 -26.20 14.06 0.36
C TRP A 150 -24.80 13.59 0.80
N GLY A 151 -24.69 12.59 1.66
CA GLY A 151 -23.39 12.00 2.01
C GLY A 151 -22.66 11.45 0.79
N GLN A 152 -23.36 10.70 -0.07
CA GLN A 152 -22.75 10.10 -1.25
C GLN A 152 -22.30 11.15 -2.29
N LEU A 153 -22.98 12.31 -2.37
CA LEU A 153 -22.64 13.43 -3.27
C LEU A 153 -21.29 14.08 -2.99
N LEU A 154 -20.62 13.72 -1.89
CA LEU A 154 -19.26 14.15 -1.60
C LEU A 154 -18.22 13.52 -2.53
N GLY A 155 -18.54 12.43 -3.22
CA GLY A 155 -17.60 11.87 -4.19
C GLY A 155 -18.02 10.62 -4.96
N HIS A 156 -19.12 9.95 -4.59
CA HIS A 156 -19.44 8.61 -5.05
C HIS A 156 -20.55 8.59 -6.11
N LEU A 157 -20.21 8.95 -7.35
CA LEU A 157 -21.18 9.04 -8.44
C LEU A 157 -22.00 7.75 -8.65
N ASN A 158 -21.40 6.58 -8.40
CA ASN A 158 -22.05 5.28 -8.48
C ASN A 158 -23.11 5.05 -7.38
N LEU A 159 -22.94 5.67 -6.20
CA LEU A 159 -23.86 5.60 -5.05
C LEU A 159 -24.85 6.76 -5.04
N ASP A 160 -24.56 7.83 -5.77
CA ASP A 160 -25.49 8.93 -6.01
C ASP A 160 -26.56 8.55 -7.02
N ILE A 161 -26.19 7.78 -8.05
CA ILE A 161 -27.09 7.39 -9.15
C ILE A 161 -27.96 6.19 -8.73
N VAL A 162 -28.79 6.44 -7.71
CA VAL A 162 -29.71 5.45 -7.13
C VAL A 162 -31.14 5.61 -7.61
N PHE A 163 -31.43 6.54 -8.52
CA PHE A 163 -32.80 6.75 -9.02
C PHE A 163 -33.41 5.49 -9.64
N ALA A 164 -32.60 4.58 -10.19
CA ALA A 164 -33.09 3.33 -10.75
C ALA A 164 -33.84 2.48 -9.70
N ILE A 165 -33.45 2.54 -8.42
CA ILE A 165 -34.08 1.79 -7.34
C ILE A 165 -35.57 2.13 -7.13
N PRO A 166 -35.97 3.40 -6.88
CA PRO A 166 -37.37 3.73 -6.78
C PRO A 166 -38.15 3.50 -8.08
N PHE A 167 -37.52 3.61 -9.26
CA PHE A 167 -38.18 3.22 -10.52
C PHE A 167 -38.41 1.72 -10.66
N LEU A 168 -37.46 0.87 -10.23
CA LEU A 168 -37.65 -0.59 -10.19
C LEU A 168 -38.82 -0.95 -9.27
N ILE A 169 -38.89 -0.34 -8.08
CA ILE A 169 -40.01 -0.53 -7.15
C ILE A 169 -41.33 -0.05 -7.78
N TYR A 170 -41.34 1.10 -8.44
CA TYR A 170 -42.52 1.62 -9.12
C TYR A 170 -43.00 0.67 -10.23
N ILE A 171 -42.10 0.18 -11.09
CA ILE A 171 -42.39 -0.78 -12.16
C ILE A 171 -42.92 -2.10 -11.57
N PHE A 172 -42.34 -2.57 -10.46
CA PHE A 172 -42.84 -3.72 -9.71
C PHE A 172 -44.28 -3.49 -9.22
N ILE A 173 -44.59 -2.33 -8.62
CA ILE A 173 -45.95 -2.01 -8.16
C ILE A 173 -46.94 -1.96 -9.32
N LEU A 174 -46.56 -1.36 -10.46
CA LEU A 174 -47.40 -1.36 -11.66
C LEU A 174 -47.69 -2.78 -12.14
N ARG A 175 -46.69 -3.67 -12.10
CA ARG A 175 -46.89 -5.07 -12.48
C ARG A 175 -47.76 -5.82 -11.47
N PHE A 176 -47.52 -5.63 -10.17
CA PHE A 176 -48.29 -6.22 -9.08
C PHE A 176 -49.77 -5.81 -9.17
N LYS A 177 -50.06 -4.57 -9.54
CA LYS A 177 -51.43 -4.08 -9.78
C LYS A 177 -52.01 -4.45 -11.15
N ASN A 178 -51.29 -5.21 -11.97
CA ASN A 178 -51.64 -5.55 -13.35
C ASN A 178 -51.87 -4.33 -14.27
N TYR A 179 -51.26 -3.17 -13.98
CA TYR A 179 -51.31 -1.99 -14.86
C TYR A 179 -50.39 -2.10 -16.07
N ILE A 180 -49.38 -2.98 -16.02
CA ILE A 180 -48.50 -3.29 -17.15
C ILE A 180 -48.47 -4.78 -17.44
N SER A 181 -48.27 -5.12 -18.72
CA SER A 181 -48.17 -6.50 -19.19
C SER A 181 -46.85 -7.15 -18.75
N PHE A 182 -46.83 -8.48 -18.72
CA PHE A 182 -45.64 -9.28 -18.42
C PHE A 182 -44.44 -8.92 -19.31
N LYS A 183 -44.65 -8.78 -20.63
CA LYS A 183 -43.59 -8.41 -21.57
C LYS A 183 -42.98 -7.04 -21.25
N LYS A 184 -43.82 -6.03 -20.98
CA LYS A 184 -43.36 -4.69 -20.60
C LYS A 184 -42.60 -4.72 -19.28
N TYR A 185 -43.09 -5.48 -18.30
CA TYR A 185 -42.41 -5.66 -17.02
C TYR A 185 -41.02 -6.25 -17.21
N LEU A 186 -40.89 -7.39 -17.91
CA LEU A 186 -39.60 -8.02 -18.15
C LEU A 186 -38.62 -7.08 -18.85
N ILE A 187 -39.04 -6.39 -19.93
CA ILE A 187 -38.16 -5.50 -20.68
C ILE A 187 -37.67 -4.34 -19.80
N PHE A 188 -38.58 -3.57 -19.19
CA PHE A 188 -38.17 -2.39 -18.44
C PHE A 188 -37.42 -2.74 -17.15
N PHE A 189 -37.85 -3.79 -16.45
CA PHE A 189 -37.21 -4.20 -15.19
C PHE A 189 -35.81 -4.77 -15.44
N SER A 190 -35.62 -5.64 -16.45
CA SER A 190 -34.31 -6.21 -16.76
C SER A 190 -33.31 -5.19 -17.32
N ILE A 191 -33.75 -4.28 -18.18
CA ILE A 191 -32.89 -3.19 -18.70
C ILE A 191 -32.47 -2.26 -17.56
N LEU A 192 -33.41 -1.88 -16.68
CA LEU A 192 -33.10 -0.98 -15.57
C LEU A 192 -32.21 -1.65 -14.51
N LEU A 193 -32.36 -2.96 -14.31
CA LEU A 193 -31.45 -3.78 -13.52
C LEU A 193 -30.04 -3.83 -14.13
N ALA A 194 -29.93 -4.11 -15.44
CA ALA A 194 -28.64 -4.10 -16.13
C ALA A 194 -27.98 -2.71 -16.10
N PHE A 195 -28.78 -1.66 -16.25
CA PHE A 195 -28.34 -0.29 -16.08
C PHE A 195 -27.77 -0.07 -14.67
N GLN A 196 -28.52 -0.43 -13.62
CA GLN A 196 -28.08 -0.28 -12.23
C GLN A 196 -26.80 -1.07 -11.94
N PHE A 197 -26.64 -2.26 -12.53
CA PHE A 197 -25.40 -3.02 -12.41
C PHE A 197 -24.21 -2.22 -12.97
N GLY A 198 -24.30 -1.73 -14.20
CA GLY A 198 -23.24 -0.90 -14.78
C GLY A 198 -23.10 0.50 -14.17
N VAL A 199 -23.97 0.91 -13.24
CA VAL A 199 -23.74 2.05 -12.34
C VAL A 199 -22.97 1.58 -11.10
N SER A 200 -23.51 0.58 -10.40
CA SER A 200 -22.93 0.04 -9.18
C SER A 200 -23.35 -1.41 -8.99
N ASN A 201 -22.38 -2.33 -9.11
CA ASN A 201 -22.56 -3.77 -8.89
C ASN A 201 -23.13 -4.06 -7.48
N GLU A 202 -22.69 -3.30 -6.47
CA GLU A 202 -23.15 -3.44 -5.09
C GLU A 202 -24.63 -3.07 -4.91
N ILE A 203 -25.07 -1.92 -5.42
CA ILE A 203 -26.47 -1.49 -5.34
C ILE A 203 -27.38 -2.46 -6.10
N TYR A 204 -26.93 -3.00 -7.24
CA TYR A 204 -27.65 -4.08 -7.92
C TYR A 204 -27.80 -5.32 -7.02
N ALA A 205 -26.69 -5.82 -6.46
CA ALA A 205 -26.69 -7.04 -5.66
C ALA A 205 -27.55 -6.89 -4.39
N THR A 206 -27.36 -5.79 -3.66
CA THR A 206 -28.14 -5.48 -2.45
C THR A 206 -29.62 -5.28 -2.77
N PHE A 207 -29.98 -4.69 -3.91
CA PHE A 207 -31.38 -4.53 -4.32
C PHE A 207 -32.04 -5.88 -4.58
N VAL A 208 -31.34 -6.80 -5.25
CA VAL A 208 -31.87 -8.16 -5.48
C VAL A 208 -32.09 -8.89 -4.15
N ILE A 209 -31.14 -8.80 -3.21
CA ILE A 209 -31.23 -9.42 -1.88
C ILE A 209 -32.38 -8.83 -1.07
N PHE A 210 -32.43 -7.50 -0.92
CA PHE A 210 -33.49 -6.86 -0.14
C PHE A 210 -34.86 -6.93 -0.84
N GLY A 211 -34.89 -6.98 -2.17
CA GLY A 211 -36.09 -7.27 -2.95
C GLY A 211 -36.63 -8.67 -2.66
N PHE A 212 -35.75 -9.68 -2.59
CA PHE A 212 -36.12 -11.04 -2.18
C PHE A 212 -36.64 -11.07 -0.73
N ILE A 213 -35.94 -10.42 0.21
CA ILE A 213 -36.38 -10.31 1.62
C ILE A 213 -37.74 -9.61 1.71
N ALA A 214 -37.95 -8.53 0.95
CA ALA A 214 -39.22 -7.83 0.90
C ALA A 214 -40.36 -8.74 0.40
N LEU A 215 -40.14 -9.49 -0.69
CA LEU A 215 -41.11 -10.44 -1.21
C LEU A 215 -41.39 -11.59 -0.23
N PHE A 216 -40.38 -12.05 0.51
CA PHE A 216 -40.53 -13.06 1.55
C PHE A 216 -41.37 -12.56 2.72
N ILE A 217 -41.09 -11.35 3.24
CA ILE A 217 -41.90 -10.73 4.29
C ILE A 217 -43.34 -10.50 3.81
N MET A 218 -43.53 -10.03 2.56
CA MET A 218 -44.87 -9.93 1.97
C MET A 218 -45.57 -11.28 1.93
N PHE A 219 -44.89 -12.34 1.50
CA PHE A 219 -45.45 -13.68 1.45
C PHE A 219 -45.93 -14.15 2.84
N LEU A 220 -45.13 -13.96 3.89
CA LEU A 220 -45.51 -14.33 5.26
C LEU A 220 -46.74 -13.55 5.76
N ILE A 221 -46.80 -12.24 5.51
CA ILE A 221 -47.92 -11.39 5.95
C ILE A 221 -49.22 -11.72 5.20
N PHE A 222 -49.11 -12.12 3.93
CA PHE A 222 -50.25 -12.44 3.06
C PHE A 222 -50.48 -13.94 2.87
N ILE A 223 -49.85 -14.81 3.67
CA ILE A 223 -49.89 -16.27 3.51
C ILE A 223 -51.31 -16.86 3.55
N THR A 224 -52.19 -16.27 4.36
CA THR A 224 -53.60 -16.68 4.50
C THR A 224 -54.52 -16.09 3.43
N ASN A 225 -54.05 -15.12 2.63
CA ASN A 225 -54.84 -14.51 1.58
C ASN A 225 -54.46 -15.12 0.23
N GLU A 226 -55.29 -16.03 -0.28
CA GLU A 226 -54.98 -16.81 -1.48
C GLU A 226 -54.70 -15.94 -2.72
N VAL A 227 -55.46 -14.85 -2.90
CA VAL A 227 -55.32 -13.94 -4.05
C VAL A 227 -53.96 -13.24 -4.01
N TYR A 228 -53.62 -12.60 -2.89
CA TYR A 228 -52.33 -11.93 -2.75
C TYR A 228 -51.17 -12.92 -2.76
N ARG A 229 -51.34 -14.11 -2.18
CA ARG A 229 -50.32 -15.18 -2.21
C ARG A 229 -49.98 -15.59 -3.63
N LYS A 230 -50.99 -15.88 -4.47
CA LYS A 230 -50.77 -16.22 -5.89
C LYS A 230 -50.12 -15.07 -6.65
N LEU A 231 -50.55 -13.84 -6.37
CA LEU A 231 -49.99 -12.64 -7.00
C LEU A 231 -48.52 -12.43 -6.64
N ILE A 232 -48.16 -12.55 -5.34
CA ILE A 232 -46.78 -12.46 -4.85
C ILE A 232 -45.91 -13.51 -5.53
N ILE A 233 -46.30 -14.79 -5.47
CA ILE A 233 -45.55 -15.88 -6.12
C ILE A 233 -45.33 -15.59 -7.60
N LYS A 234 -46.39 -15.21 -8.32
CA LYS A 234 -46.31 -14.86 -9.74
C LYS A 234 -45.31 -13.73 -9.97
N THR A 235 -45.43 -12.62 -9.26
CA THR A 235 -44.53 -11.48 -9.45
C THR A 235 -43.10 -11.79 -9.00
N THR A 236 -42.90 -12.67 -8.02
CA THR A 236 -41.58 -13.16 -7.62
C THR A 236 -40.92 -13.94 -8.75
N LEU A 237 -41.64 -14.88 -9.37
CA LEU A 237 -41.13 -15.66 -10.52
C LEU A 237 -40.84 -14.76 -11.73
N GLU A 238 -41.70 -13.79 -12.01
CA GLU A 238 -41.47 -12.83 -13.09
C GLU A 238 -40.26 -11.91 -12.81
N SER A 239 -40.04 -11.52 -11.54
CA SER A 239 -38.87 -10.74 -11.14
C SER A 239 -37.59 -11.57 -11.23
N ALA A 240 -37.63 -12.84 -10.83
CA ALA A 240 -36.52 -13.77 -10.99
C ALA A 240 -36.15 -13.96 -12.48
N ALA A 241 -37.16 -14.08 -13.36
CA ALA A 241 -36.93 -14.12 -14.79
C ALA A 241 -36.28 -12.82 -15.31
N ALA A 242 -36.70 -11.65 -14.81
CA ALA A 242 -36.09 -10.37 -15.17
C ALA A 242 -34.63 -10.26 -14.69
N VAL A 243 -34.30 -10.80 -13.52
CA VAL A 243 -32.92 -10.89 -13.00
C VAL A 243 -32.07 -11.82 -13.89
N LEU A 244 -32.61 -12.95 -14.33
CA LEU A 244 -31.90 -13.84 -15.26
C LEU A 244 -31.65 -13.17 -16.62
N ILE A 245 -32.62 -12.40 -17.13
CA ILE A 245 -32.45 -11.62 -18.37
C ILE A 245 -31.40 -10.53 -18.17
N SER A 246 -31.38 -9.82 -17.03
CA SER A 246 -30.33 -8.82 -16.78
C SER A 246 -28.94 -9.46 -16.70
N ILE A 247 -28.81 -10.62 -16.06
CA ILE A 247 -27.54 -11.38 -16.05
C ILE A 247 -27.11 -11.76 -17.48
N LEU A 248 -28.05 -12.20 -18.33
CA LEU A 248 -27.75 -12.52 -19.72
C LEU A 248 -27.27 -11.28 -20.51
N LEU A 249 -27.92 -10.14 -20.33
CA LEU A 249 -27.49 -8.86 -20.94
C LEU A 249 -26.10 -8.44 -20.46
N LEU A 250 -25.75 -8.76 -19.22
CA LEU A 250 -24.46 -8.46 -18.61
C LEU A 250 -23.39 -9.52 -18.91
N SER A 251 -23.68 -10.56 -19.69
CA SER A 251 -22.73 -11.65 -19.96
C SER A 251 -21.36 -11.18 -20.48
N PRO A 252 -21.23 -10.13 -21.34
CA PRO A 252 -19.91 -9.62 -21.71
C PRO A 252 -19.15 -9.02 -20.53
N TYR A 253 -19.84 -8.29 -19.64
CA TYR A 253 -19.24 -7.74 -18.43
C TYR A 253 -18.79 -8.86 -17.50
N LEU A 254 -19.69 -9.83 -17.25
CA LEU A 254 -19.44 -10.96 -16.36
C LEU A 254 -18.26 -11.81 -16.84
N TYR A 255 -18.08 -11.97 -18.15
CA TYR A 255 -16.89 -12.61 -18.71
C TYR A 255 -15.60 -11.96 -18.19
N PHE A 256 -15.51 -10.62 -18.19
CA PHE A 256 -14.33 -9.91 -17.70
C PHE A 256 -14.19 -9.92 -16.17
N ILE A 257 -15.28 -10.07 -15.41
CA ILE A 257 -15.20 -10.34 -13.97
C ILE A 257 -14.45 -11.66 -13.72
N PHE A 258 -14.75 -12.71 -14.49
CA PHE A 258 -14.11 -14.01 -14.31
C PHE A 258 -12.73 -14.12 -14.98
N TYR A 259 -12.52 -13.39 -16.08
CA TYR A 259 -11.24 -13.28 -16.79
C TYR A 259 -10.26 -12.40 -15.99
N GLY A 260 -9.55 -13.01 -15.03
CA GLY A 260 -8.57 -12.32 -14.19
C GLY A 260 -9.05 -12.02 -12.78
N TYR A 261 -9.82 -12.94 -12.17
CA TYR A 261 -10.28 -12.86 -10.79
C TYR A 261 -9.10 -12.55 -9.81
N ILE A 262 -9.21 -11.43 -9.09
CA ILE A 262 -8.31 -11.06 -8.00
C ILE A 262 -9.07 -11.32 -6.70
N LYS A 263 -8.56 -12.23 -5.85
CA LYS A 263 -9.20 -12.70 -4.61
C LYS A 263 -8.91 -11.77 -3.41
N GLU A 264 -8.64 -10.48 -3.65
CA GLU A 264 -8.26 -9.57 -2.57
C GLU A 264 -9.47 -8.83 -2.00
N HIS A 265 -9.51 -8.70 -0.68
CA HIS A 265 -10.49 -7.91 0.04
C HIS A 265 -10.05 -6.44 -0.01
N LEU A 266 -10.68 -5.65 -0.88
CA LEU A 266 -10.27 -4.27 -1.13
C LEU A 266 -10.55 -3.30 0.03
N GLN A 267 -11.50 -3.59 0.93
CA GLN A 267 -11.86 -2.73 2.06
C GLN A 267 -12.35 -3.55 3.27
N SER A 268 -12.13 -3.02 4.48
CA SER A 268 -12.58 -3.65 5.73
C SER A 268 -14.10 -3.52 5.91
N ILE A 269 -14.82 -4.64 5.78
CA ILE A 269 -16.29 -4.73 5.90
C ILE A 269 -16.76 -4.36 7.31
N ALA A 270 -15.92 -4.58 8.32
CA ALA A 270 -16.22 -4.27 9.72
C ALA A 270 -16.02 -2.79 10.07
N PHE A 271 -15.42 -2.00 9.16
CA PHE A 271 -15.19 -0.57 9.34
C PHE A 271 -16.32 0.30 8.78
N TYR A 272 -17.01 -0.13 7.72
CA TYR A 272 -18.08 0.66 7.09
C TYR A 272 -19.48 0.14 7.44
N VAL A 273 -19.93 0.44 8.67
CA VAL A 273 -21.24 0.05 9.19
C VAL A 273 -22.04 1.24 9.70
N THR A 274 -23.35 1.06 9.83
CA THR A 274 -24.19 2.07 10.49
C THR A 274 -23.99 2.03 12.00
N ASP A 275 -23.49 3.12 12.58
CA ASP A 275 -23.57 3.33 14.03
C ASP A 275 -25.02 3.69 14.41
N PRO A 276 -25.68 2.99 15.35
CA PRO A 276 -27.03 3.32 15.78
C PRO A 276 -27.20 4.77 16.26
N LEU A 277 -26.15 5.38 16.81
CA LEU A 277 -26.20 6.78 17.23
C LEU A 277 -26.31 7.73 16.03
N ASN A 278 -25.78 7.36 14.86
CA ASN A 278 -25.89 8.18 13.66
C ASN A 278 -27.34 8.38 13.21
N LEU A 279 -28.29 7.51 13.58
CA LEU A 279 -29.72 7.73 13.35
C LEU A 279 -30.24 9.03 14.00
N PHE A 280 -29.70 9.37 15.17
CA PHE A 280 -30.11 10.49 16.03
C PHE A 280 -29.13 11.66 16.01
N ILE A 281 -27.86 11.40 15.72
CA ILE A 281 -26.76 12.36 15.79
C ILE A 281 -26.30 12.68 14.36
N PRO A 282 -26.47 13.92 13.89
CA PRO A 282 -26.04 14.31 12.56
C PRO A 282 -24.53 14.41 12.48
N THR A 283 -23.99 14.15 11.28
CA THR A 283 -22.60 14.45 10.96
C THR A 283 -22.48 15.89 10.43
N PRO A 284 -21.25 16.42 10.22
CA PRO A 284 -21.04 17.77 9.69
C PRO A 284 -21.61 18.03 8.29
N ILE A 285 -22.08 16.99 7.58
CA ILE A 285 -22.77 17.14 6.29
C ILE A 285 -24.16 17.78 6.45
N THR A 286 -24.76 17.71 7.64
CA THR A 286 -26.08 18.27 7.94
C THR A 286 -25.94 19.69 8.47
N LEU A 287 -26.77 20.61 7.97
CA LEU A 287 -26.70 22.03 8.31
C LEU A 287 -27.02 22.28 9.79
N LEU A 288 -28.12 21.69 10.27
CA LEU A 288 -28.60 21.86 11.64
C LEU A 288 -27.91 20.84 12.56
N PHE A 289 -27.35 21.32 13.67
CA PHE A 289 -26.66 20.54 14.70
C PHE A 289 -25.44 19.71 14.26
N GLY A 290 -25.13 19.58 12.97
CA GLY A 290 -23.98 18.79 12.49
C GLY A 290 -22.65 19.25 13.07
N GLN A 291 -22.40 20.57 13.14
CA GLN A 291 -21.19 21.10 13.77
C GLN A 291 -21.19 20.94 15.29
N LEU A 292 -22.36 21.04 15.93
CA LEU A 292 -22.52 20.92 17.38
C LEU A 292 -22.17 19.51 17.87
N PHE A 293 -22.58 18.48 17.11
CA PHE A 293 -22.32 17.08 17.43
C PHE A 293 -21.08 16.50 16.75
N ALA A 294 -20.30 17.32 16.02
CA ALA A 294 -19.08 16.89 15.36
C ALA A 294 -18.12 16.11 16.30
N PRO A 295 -17.88 16.54 17.57
CA PRO A 295 -17.02 15.78 18.49
C PRO A 295 -17.48 14.35 18.74
N ILE A 296 -18.78 14.06 18.62
CA ILE A 296 -19.31 12.70 18.76
C ILE A 296 -19.23 11.96 17.42
N SER A 297 -19.66 12.60 16.33
CA SER A 297 -19.70 11.94 15.02
C SER A 297 -18.32 11.59 14.46
N TYR A 298 -17.24 12.29 14.85
CA TYR A 298 -15.87 11.91 14.50
C TYR A 298 -15.44 10.54 15.05
N HIS A 299 -16.19 9.97 16.00
CA HIS A 299 -15.94 8.62 16.51
C HIS A 299 -16.72 7.54 15.75
N PHE A 300 -17.59 7.90 14.81
CA PHE A 300 -18.22 6.92 13.93
C PHE A 300 -17.17 6.33 12.99
N THR A 301 -17.36 5.06 12.61
CA THR A 301 -16.45 4.35 11.74
C THR A 301 -16.80 4.61 10.28
N GLY A 302 -15.81 4.93 9.46
CA GLY A 302 -15.98 5.28 8.05
C GLY A 302 -15.53 6.71 7.76
N ASN A 303 -16.24 7.37 6.85
CA ASN A 303 -16.07 8.78 6.55
C ASN A 303 -17.45 9.43 6.41
N PHE A 304 -17.50 10.76 6.37
CA PHE A 304 -18.77 11.50 6.28
C PHE A 304 -19.63 11.16 5.06
N SER A 305 -19.04 10.64 3.98
CA SER A 305 -19.80 10.18 2.82
C SER A 305 -20.52 8.86 3.09
N GLU A 306 -20.00 8.04 4.00
CA GLU A 306 -20.52 6.73 4.37
C GLU A 306 -21.36 6.76 5.67
N GLU A 307 -21.29 7.82 6.48
CA GLU A 307 -22.09 8.03 7.70
C GLU A 307 -23.46 8.70 7.42
N GLY A 308 -24.17 8.18 6.43
CA GLY A 308 -25.42 8.75 5.91
C GLY A 308 -26.70 8.34 6.63
N ALA A 309 -26.64 7.69 7.80
CA ALA A 309 -27.81 7.08 8.45
C ALA A 309 -28.70 8.05 9.23
N TYR A 310 -28.31 9.32 9.37
CA TYR A 310 -29.08 10.31 10.10
C TYR A 310 -30.48 10.54 9.53
N LEU A 311 -31.50 10.30 10.37
CA LEU A 311 -32.92 10.50 10.07
C LEU A 311 -33.48 11.77 10.73
N GLY A 312 -32.92 12.16 11.88
CA GLY A 312 -33.39 13.29 12.68
C GLY A 312 -34.63 12.97 13.52
N LEU A 313 -34.74 13.64 14.68
CA LEU A 313 -35.80 13.38 15.67
C LEU A 313 -37.23 13.48 15.10
N PRO A 314 -37.58 14.46 14.24
CA PRO A 314 -38.92 14.55 13.67
C PRO A 314 -39.28 13.36 12.76
N LEU A 315 -38.33 12.85 11.98
CA LEU A 315 -38.58 11.71 11.09
C LEU A 315 -38.65 10.41 11.90
N ILE A 316 -37.81 10.25 12.92
CA ILE A 316 -37.89 9.13 13.86
C ILE A 316 -39.25 9.12 14.55
N PHE A 317 -39.76 10.28 14.98
CA PHE A 317 -41.11 10.39 15.52
C PHE A 317 -42.19 9.90 14.54
N ILE A 318 -42.09 10.29 13.26
CA ILE A 318 -42.99 9.79 12.21
C ILE A 318 -42.87 8.27 12.06
N ILE A 319 -41.65 7.72 12.01
CA ILE A 319 -41.40 6.28 11.85
C ILE A 319 -41.97 5.51 13.04
N VAL A 320 -41.65 5.89 14.26
CA VAL A 320 -42.12 5.22 15.49
C VAL A 320 -43.63 5.32 15.59
N SER A 321 -44.22 6.50 15.36
CA SER A 321 -45.69 6.64 15.38
C SER A 321 -46.35 5.80 14.27
N PHE A 322 -45.75 5.71 13.09
CA PHE A 322 -46.24 4.85 12.00
C PHE A 322 -46.18 3.37 12.39
N ILE A 323 -45.09 2.90 13.00
CA ILE A 323 -44.94 1.51 13.47
C ILE A 323 -46.02 1.21 14.52
N VAL A 324 -46.23 2.08 15.50
CA VAL A 324 -47.29 1.91 16.50
C VAL A 324 -48.68 1.83 15.84
N ILE A 325 -48.95 2.67 14.85
CA ILE A 325 -50.21 2.63 14.09
C ILE A 325 -50.33 1.36 13.26
N ALA A 326 -49.25 0.87 12.66
CA ALA A 326 -49.23 -0.37 11.91
C ALA A 326 -49.68 -1.55 12.79
N TRP A 327 -49.16 -1.61 14.02
CA TRP A 327 -49.45 -2.67 14.98
C TRP A 327 -50.90 -2.58 15.50
N ARG A 328 -51.41 -1.37 15.74
CA ARG A 328 -52.80 -1.17 16.21
C ARG A 328 -53.85 -1.38 15.12
N SER A 329 -53.60 -0.88 13.91
CA SER A 329 -54.55 -0.93 12.79
C SER A 329 -54.62 -2.30 12.10
N LYS A 330 -53.65 -3.18 12.36
CA LYS A 330 -53.46 -4.46 11.64
C LYS A 330 -53.41 -4.30 10.11
N ASN A 331 -53.08 -3.10 9.61
CA ASN A 331 -52.96 -2.85 8.18
C ASN A 331 -51.71 -3.58 7.65
N LYS A 332 -51.92 -4.58 6.80
CA LYS A 332 -50.86 -5.44 6.27
C LYS A 332 -49.76 -4.68 5.51
N LEU A 333 -50.09 -3.59 4.80
CA LEU A 333 -49.09 -2.76 4.13
C LEU A 333 -48.22 -2.02 5.14
N HIS A 334 -48.82 -1.46 6.20
CA HIS A 334 -48.07 -0.75 7.22
C HIS A 334 -47.16 -1.70 8.01
N ILE A 335 -47.65 -2.92 8.31
CA ILE A 335 -46.86 -3.98 8.95
C ILE A 335 -45.69 -4.34 8.03
N PHE A 336 -45.94 -4.58 6.74
CA PHE A 336 -44.90 -4.90 5.77
C PHE A 336 -43.78 -3.84 5.73
N LEU A 337 -44.13 -2.56 5.58
CA LEU A 337 -43.15 -1.46 5.55
C LEU A 337 -42.37 -1.36 6.86
N SER A 338 -43.05 -1.53 8.00
CA SER A 338 -42.43 -1.49 9.33
C SER A 338 -41.46 -2.67 9.53
N SER A 339 -41.87 -3.88 9.17
CA SER A 339 -41.03 -5.08 9.27
C SER A 339 -39.82 -4.99 8.34
N LEU A 340 -40.01 -4.55 7.11
CA LEU A 340 -38.91 -4.39 6.16
C LEU A 340 -37.90 -3.33 6.64
N LEU A 341 -38.38 -2.18 7.15
CA LEU A 341 -37.51 -1.15 7.72
C LEU A 341 -36.65 -1.71 8.86
N VAL A 342 -37.25 -2.45 9.79
CA VAL A 342 -36.54 -3.03 10.95
C VAL A 342 -35.50 -4.05 10.50
N VAL A 343 -35.84 -4.94 9.57
CA VAL A 343 -34.88 -5.95 9.07
C VAL A 343 -33.68 -5.28 8.41
N ILE A 344 -33.92 -4.30 7.53
CA ILE A 344 -32.84 -3.59 6.83
C ILE A 344 -31.99 -2.79 7.82
N LEU A 345 -32.61 -2.13 8.79
CA LEU A 345 -31.89 -1.38 9.82
C LEU A 345 -30.94 -2.29 10.62
N VAL A 346 -31.44 -3.45 11.06
CA VAL A 346 -30.63 -4.46 11.77
C VAL A 346 -29.47 -4.95 10.90
N PHE A 347 -29.69 -5.14 9.60
CA PHE A 347 -28.64 -5.57 8.67
C PHE A 347 -27.62 -4.45 8.42
N SER A 348 -28.03 -3.17 8.46
CA SER A 348 -27.14 -2.02 8.25
C SER A 348 -26.12 -1.81 9.36
N PHE A 349 -26.39 -2.33 10.56
CA PHE A 349 -25.40 -2.37 11.65
C PHE A 349 -24.18 -3.24 11.33
N GLY A 350 -24.25 -4.05 10.26
CA GLY A 350 -23.12 -4.82 9.76
C GLY A 350 -22.86 -6.12 10.53
N PRO A 351 -21.66 -6.72 10.40
CA PRO A 351 -21.36 -8.01 11.02
C PRO A 351 -21.27 -7.94 12.55
N TYR A 352 -20.93 -6.76 13.09
CA TYR A 352 -20.87 -6.48 14.52
C TYR A 352 -21.55 -5.15 14.80
N LEU A 353 -22.28 -5.07 15.91
CA LEU A 353 -22.84 -3.81 16.38
C LEU A 353 -21.71 -2.88 16.80
N ASN A 354 -21.60 -1.72 16.15
CA ASN A 354 -20.64 -0.68 16.48
C ASN A 354 -21.33 0.49 17.18
N ILE A 355 -20.76 0.94 18.31
CA ILE A 355 -21.19 2.16 19.01
C ILE A 355 -19.94 2.99 19.31
N LEU A 356 -19.90 4.23 18.79
CA LEU A 356 -18.75 5.14 18.88
C LEU A 356 -17.45 4.48 18.42
N GLY A 357 -17.57 3.65 17.37
CA GLY A 357 -16.47 2.90 16.78
C GLY A 357 -15.98 1.67 17.57
N HIS A 358 -16.65 1.31 18.67
CA HIS A 358 -16.37 0.09 19.41
C HIS A 358 -17.26 -1.07 18.95
N GLN A 359 -16.63 -2.18 18.55
CA GLN A 359 -17.31 -3.44 18.21
C GLN A 359 -17.82 -4.11 19.49
N LEU A 360 -19.11 -4.48 19.49
CA LEU A 360 -19.78 -5.09 20.64
C LEU A 360 -20.14 -6.56 20.36
N ILE A 361 -21.33 -6.80 19.80
CA ILE A 361 -21.89 -8.15 19.61
C ILE A 361 -22.04 -8.48 18.12
N PRO A 362 -21.91 -9.76 17.72
CA PRO A 362 -22.22 -10.19 16.36
C PRO A 362 -23.68 -9.90 16.00
N MET A 363 -23.90 -9.53 14.74
CA MET A 363 -25.20 -9.16 14.18
C MET A 363 -25.56 -10.08 13.00
N PRO A 364 -26.84 -10.15 12.55
CA PRO A 364 -27.27 -11.11 11.53
C PRO A 364 -26.51 -11.03 10.21
N TRP A 365 -25.94 -9.87 9.86
CA TRP A 365 -25.16 -9.70 8.63
C TRP A 365 -23.84 -10.49 8.64
N TYR A 366 -23.35 -10.94 9.81
CA TYR A 366 -22.16 -11.78 9.95
C TYR A 366 -22.22 -13.03 9.07
N ILE A 367 -23.41 -13.59 8.82
CA ILE A 367 -23.58 -14.78 7.98
C ILE A 367 -23.20 -14.50 6.51
N PHE A 368 -23.37 -13.26 6.05
CA PHE A 368 -23.16 -12.86 4.66
C PHE A 368 -21.73 -12.42 4.35
N THR A 369 -20.86 -12.26 5.37
CA THR A 369 -19.45 -11.88 5.17
C THR A 369 -18.62 -12.98 4.51
N GLU A 370 -19.01 -14.24 4.73
CA GLU A 370 -18.33 -15.42 4.18
C GLU A 370 -18.83 -15.82 2.78
N MET A 371 -19.90 -15.19 2.29
CA MET A 371 -20.51 -15.55 1.02
C MET A 371 -19.86 -14.78 -0.15
N PRO A 372 -19.62 -15.45 -1.30
CA PRO A 372 -19.09 -14.77 -2.48
C PRO A 372 -20.07 -13.69 -2.96
N LEU A 373 -19.53 -12.54 -3.40
CA LEU A 373 -20.24 -11.34 -3.85
C LEU A 373 -20.91 -10.49 -2.76
N THR A 374 -21.45 -11.07 -1.67
CA THR A 374 -22.02 -10.29 -0.56
C THR A 374 -21.02 -9.92 0.51
N GLY A 375 -19.93 -10.69 0.62
CA GLY A 375 -18.83 -10.42 1.54
C GLY A 375 -18.05 -9.13 1.24
N GLN A 376 -18.40 -8.37 0.20
CA GLN A 376 -17.80 -7.06 -0.09
C GLN A 376 -18.81 -5.91 -0.02
N ALA A 377 -20.09 -6.19 0.23
CA ALA A 377 -21.11 -5.13 0.39
C ALA A 377 -20.90 -4.40 1.71
N LEU A 378 -20.96 -3.06 1.70
CA LEU A 378 -20.77 -2.25 2.90
C LEU A 378 -22.11 -2.03 3.59
N PRO A 379 -22.31 -2.53 4.82
CA PRO A 379 -23.61 -2.45 5.51
C PRO A 379 -24.18 -1.05 5.67
N THR A 380 -23.31 -0.04 5.85
CA THR A 380 -23.76 1.36 5.97
C THR A 380 -24.55 1.84 4.74
N ARG A 381 -24.25 1.30 3.54
CA ARG A 381 -24.92 1.66 2.28
C ARG A 381 -26.36 1.15 2.20
N PHE A 382 -26.76 0.23 3.08
CA PHE A 382 -28.17 -0.24 3.17
C PHE A 382 -29.11 0.86 3.65
N THR A 383 -28.56 1.94 4.20
CA THR A 383 -29.27 3.16 4.53
C THR A 383 -30.08 3.71 3.35
N LEU A 384 -29.66 3.49 2.09
CA LEU A 384 -30.46 3.78 0.90
C LEU A 384 -31.90 3.27 1.01
N TYR A 385 -32.06 2.00 1.41
CA TYR A 385 -33.36 1.36 1.51
C TYR A 385 -34.14 1.85 2.74
N ILE A 386 -33.42 2.15 3.84
CA ILE A 386 -33.99 2.76 5.05
C ILE A 386 -34.65 4.10 4.71
N VAL A 387 -33.91 4.99 4.03
CA VAL A 387 -34.44 6.32 3.68
C VAL A 387 -35.55 6.25 2.64
N LEU A 388 -35.51 5.30 1.71
CA LEU A 388 -36.60 5.06 0.75
C LEU A 388 -37.88 4.61 1.45
N ILE A 389 -37.79 3.65 2.36
CA ILE A 389 -38.96 3.16 3.13
C ILE A 389 -39.48 4.27 4.06
N ALA A 390 -38.59 4.97 4.77
CA ALA A 390 -38.94 6.11 5.63
C ALA A 390 -39.65 7.22 4.85
N SER A 391 -39.23 7.48 3.61
CA SER A 391 -39.87 8.45 2.70
C SER A 391 -41.30 8.04 2.32
N VAL A 392 -41.54 6.76 2.04
CA VAL A 392 -42.89 6.25 1.76
C VAL A 392 -43.75 6.25 3.03
N MET A 393 -43.21 5.81 4.17
CA MET A 393 -43.92 5.84 5.46
C MET A 393 -44.32 7.25 5.86
N SER A 394 -43.43 8.23 5.68
CA SER A 394 -43.70 9.63 6.01
C SER A 394 -44.74 10.27 5.08
N ALA A 395 -44.78 9.90 3.79
CA ALA A 395 -45.86 10.28 2.89
C ALA A 395 -47.22 9.71 3.34
N ILE A 396 -47.28 8.42 3.68
CA ILE A 396 -48.51 7.78 4.18
C ILE A 396 -48.93 8.39 5.50
N TRP A 397 -48.00 8.59 6.43
CA TRP A 397 -48.26 9.26 7.72
C TRP A 397 -48.83 10.66 7.49
N LEU A 398 -48.21 11.46 6.61
CA LEU A 398 -48.68 12.79 6.25
C LEU A 398 -50.03 12.76 5.53
N GLU A 399 -50.55 11.62 5.08
CA GLU A 399 -51.92 11.55 4.59
C GLU A 399 -52.89 11.06 5.65
N LYS A 400 -52.60 9.90 6.24
CA LYS A 400 -53.54 9.08 6.99
C LYS A 400 -53.63 9.41 8.48
N ILE A 401 -52.61 10.07 9.05
CA ILE A 401 -52.66 10.42 10.48
C ILE A 401 -53.78 11.43 10.76
N ASN A 402 -54.60 11.14 11.78
CA ASN A 402 -55.72 11.98 12.22
C ASN A 402 -55.31 12.81 13.44
N ILE A 403 -54.50 13.85 13.21
CA ILE A 403 -54.11 14.86 14.20
C ILE A 403 -54.34 16.25 13.61
N ASN A 404 -54.20 17.29 14.44
CA ASN A 404 -54.31 18.67 14.00
C ASN A 404 -53.43 18.93 12.75
N LYS A 405 -54.04 19.53 11.70
CA LYS A 405 -53.36 19.80 10.42
C LYS A 405 -52.12 20.67 10.59
N SER A 406 -52.18 21.71 11.42
CA SER A 406 -51.05 22.62 11.67
C SER A 406 -49.88 21.87 12.32
N PHE A 407 -50.16 21.04 13.33
CA PHE A 407 -49.14 20.23 13.99
C PHE A 407 -48.47 19.24 13.03
N LYS A 408 -49.28 18.58 12.20
CA LYS A 408 -48.83 17.64 11.17
C LYS A 408 -47.91 18.29 10.12
N TYR A 409 -48.29 19.45 9.60
CA TYR A 409 -47.44 20.20 8.66
C TYR A 409 -46.21 20.80 9.34
N ALA A 410 -46.30 21.18 10.62
CA ALA A 410 -45.14 21.61 11.41
C ALA A 410 -44.11 20.48 11.57
N ILE A 411 -44.53 19.26 11.90
CA ILE A 411 -43.64 18.09 11.95
C ILE A 411 -43.02 17.84 10.56
N ALA A 412 -43.82 17.88 9.49
CA ALA A 412 -43.30 17.70 8.13
C ALA A 412 -42.25 18.76 7.76
N ALA A 413 -42.47 20.03 8.12
CA ALA A 413 -41.49 21.09 7.92
C ALA A 413 -40.22 20.86 8.74
N LEU A 414 -40.36 20.44 10.01
CA LEU A 414 -39.23 20.11 10.88
C LEU A 414 -38.40 18.93 10.34
N VAL A 415 -39.03 17.92 9.74
CA VAL A 415 -38.31 16.83 9.06
C VAL A 415 -37.39 17.40 7.99
N ILE A 416 -37.90 18.28 7.12
CA ILE A 416 -37.07 18.88 6.07
C ILE A 416 -35.96 19.73 6.68
N ILE A 417 -36.28 20.60 7.65
CA ILE A 417 -35.29 21.47 8.31
C ILE A 417 -34.14 20.67 8.94
N PHE A 418 -34.43 19.54 9.59
CA PHE A 418 -33.41 18.69 10.21
C PHE A 418 -32.53 17.98 9.18
N LEU A 419 -33.03 17.76 7.97
CA LEU A 419 -32.33 17.05 6.91
C LEU A 419 -31.60 17.97 5.90
N ILE A 420 -31.72 19.30 6.03
CA ILE A 420 -31.05 20.21 5.09
C ILE A 420 -29.53 20.01 5.13
N PRO A 421 -28.86 19.81 3.98
CA PRO A 421 -27.42 19.64 3.91
C PRO A 421 -26.67 20.96 4.11
N LYS A 422 -25.46 20.87 4.66
CA LYS A 422 -24.50 21.96 4.76
C LYS A 422 -23.80 22.16 3.41
N LEU A 423 -24.37 23.01 2.55
CA LEU A 423 -23.91 23.23 1.17
C LEU A 423 -22.43 23.62 1.02
N SER A 424 -21.81 24.22 2.05
CA SER A 424 -20.38 24.56 2.02
C SER A 424 -19.46 23.35 1.90
N MET A 425 -19.92 22.15 2.28
CA MET A 425 -19.17 20.88 2.17
C MET A 425 -19.01 20.44 0.71
N TYR A 426 -19.91 20.87 -0.17
CA TYR A 426 -19.95 20.45 -1.57
C TYR A 426 -19.30 21.47 -2.52
N LYS A 427 -18.57 22.45 -1.98
CA LYS A 427 -18.01 23.56 -2.73
C LYS A 427 -17.14 23.07 -3.89
N GLY A 428 -17.52 23.45 -5.11
CA GLY A 428 -16.77 23.11 -6.31
C GLY A 428 -15.47 23.89 -6.43
N SER A 429 -14.42 23.20 -6.86
CA SER A 429 -13.14 23.80 -7.26
C SER A 429 -13.10 23.99 -8.77
N ASN A 430 -12.48 25.08 -9.24
CA ASN A 430 -12.30 25.31 -10.66
C ASN A 430 -11.18 24.40 -11.19
N ILE A 431 -11.51 23.56 -12.17
CA ILE A 431 -10.53 22.67 -12.80
C ILE A 431 -9.76 23.45 -13.85
N GLN A 432 -8.53 23.81 -13.52
CA GLN A 432 -7.60 24.48 -14.42
C GLN A 432 -6.58 23.49 -14.99
N TYR A 433 -6.37 23.57 -16.30
CA TYR A 433 -5.35 22.79 -16.99
C TYR A 433 -4.13 23.67 -17.27
N PRO A 434 -2.91 23.26 -16.89
CA PRO A 434 -1.72 24.03 -17.17
C PRO A 434 -1.54 24.22 -18.69
N ALA A 435 -0.86 25.29 -19.09
CA ALA A 435 -0.58 25.58 -20.50
C ALA A 435 0.10 24.40 -21.20
N PHE A 436 0.92 23.63 -20.47
CA PHE A 436 1.51 22.38 -20.93
C PHE A 436 0.49 21.41 -21.55
N ILE A 437 -0.66 21.24 -20.90
CA ILE A 437 -1.76 20.37 -21.34
C ILE A 437 -2.68 21.10 -22.31
N SER A 438 -3.13 22.31 -21.97
CA SER A 438 -4.17 23.02 -22.72
C SER A 438 -3.71 23.53 -24.09
N SER A 439 -2.43 23.89 -24.24
CA SER A 439 -1.86 24.36 -25.53
C SER A 439 -1.37 23.23 -26.45
N GLY A 440 -1.31 21.99 -25.96
CA GLY A 440 -0.73 20.87 -26.71
C GLY A 440 0.81 20.75 -26.61
N ALA A 441 1.47 21.58 -25.80
CA ALA A 441 2.93 21.55 -25.64
C ALA A 441 3.48 20.19 -25.19
N TYR A 442 2.70 19.41 -24.44
CA TYR A 442 3.06 18.04 -24.01
C TYR A 442 3.54 17.13 -25.14
N LYS A 443 3.03 17.31 -26.37
CA LYS A 443 3.42 16.50 -27.55
C LYS A 443 4.89 16.66 -27.94
N LYS A 444 5.55 17.74 -27.51
CA LYS A 444 6.98 17.97 -27.75
C LYS A 444 7.88 17.21 -26.77
N TYR A 445 7.35 16.85 -25.60
CA TYR A 445 8.14 16.28 -24.51
C TYR A 445 7.80 14.82 -24.22
N ILE A 446 6.58 14.39 -24.59
CA ILE A 446 6.04 13.06 -24.34
C ILE A 446 5.63 12.43 -25.67
N LYS A 447 6.00 11.18 -25.89
CA LYS A 447 5.58 10.37 -27.05
C LYS A 447 4.19 9.80 -26.81
N GLN A 448 3.45 9.55 -27.88
CA GLN A 448 2.16 8.89 -27.78
C GLN A 448 2.32 7.49 -27.18
N GLY A 449 1.51 7.16 -26.17
CA GLY A 449 1.57 5.89 -25.44
C GLY A 449 2.75 5.76 -24.48
N GLU A 450 3.52 6.83 -24.25
CA GLU A 450 4.60 6.83 -23.26
C GLU A 450 4.03 6.71 -21.84
N ASN A 451 4.73 5.97 -20.98
CA ASN A 451 4.34 5.77 -19.59
C ASN A 451 4.89 6.93 -18.76
N VAL A 452 4.02 7.61 -18.01
CA VAL A 452 4.38 8.76 -17.21
C VAL A 452 3.88 8.62 -15.78
N ILE A 453 4.59 9.27 -14.85
CA ILE A 453 4.11 9.49 -13.49
C ILE A 453 3.80 10.98 -13.35
N ILE A 454 2.66 11.29 -12.75
CA ILE A 454 2.22 12.64 -12.45
C ILE A 454 2.09 12.78 -10.94
N PHE A 455 2.90 13.65 -10.34
CA PHE A 455 2.81 14.03 -8.94
C PHE A 455 1.94 15.28 -8.75
N PRO A 456 1.22 15.41 -7.62
CA PRO A 456 0.96 14.34 -6.65
C PRO A 456 0.23 13.15 -7.31
N THR A 457 0.57 11.93 -6.90
CA THR A 457 -0.13 10.72 -7.35
C THR A 457 -1.51 10.66 -6.70
N TYR A 458 -2.39 9.81 -7.22
CA TYR A 458 -3.75 9.67 -6.70
C TYR A 458 -3.77 9.22 -5.23
N ALA A 459 -2.90 8.29 -4.87
CA ALA A 459 -2.74 7.77 -3.52
C ALA A 459 -2.36 8.83 -2.47
N ILE A 460 -1.68 9.91 -2.87
CA ILE A 460 -1.32 11.02 -1.97
C ILE A 460 -2.20 12.27 -2.19
N GLY A 461 -3.41 12.07 -2.75
CA GLY A 461 -4.44 13.11 -2.91
C GLY A 461 -4.37 13.91 -4.21
N GLY A 462 -3.56 13.48 -5.19
CA GLY A 462 -3.42 14.16 -6.48
C GLY A 462 -4.42 13.72 -7.54
N PHE A 463 -5.12 14.68 -8.14
CA PHE A 463 -6.13 14.42 -9.18
C PHE A 463 -5.65 14.78 -10.60
N GLN A 464 -4.47 15.36 -10.76
CA GLN A 464 -3.95 15.87 -12.03
C GLN A 464 -3.77 14.76 -13.06
N GLY A 465 -3.24 13.61 -12.65
CA GLY A 465 -3.00 12.45 -13.51
C GLY A 465 -4.20 12.04 -14.36
N PRO A 466 -5.31 11.57 -13.74
CA PRO A 466 -6.52 11.22 -14.47
C PRO A 466 -7.09 12.40 -15.28
N LEU A 467 -7.10 13.61 -14.74
CA LEU A 467 -7.65 14.79 -15.41
C LEU A 467 -6.87 15.17 -16.69
N TRP A 468 -5.54 15.16 -16.63
CA TRP A 468 -4.69 15.51 -17.77
C TRP A 468 -4.70 14.42 -18.83
N GLN A 469 -4.67 13.15 -18.42
CA GLN A 469 -4.80 12.03 -19.35
C GLN A 469 -6.12 12.07 -20.11
N GLN A 470 -7.25 12.27 -19.42
CA GLN A 470 -8.53 12.38 -20.11
C GLN A 470 -8.58 13.63 -21.01
N LYS A 471 -8.02 14.77 -20.59
CA LYS A 471 -8.04 16.03 -21.36
C LYS A 471 -7.27 15.89 -22.67
N THR A 472 -6.20 15.11 -22.66
CA THR A 472 -5.34 14.84 -23.83
C THR A 472 -5.83 13.67 -24.70
N ASN A 473 -7.04 13.15 -24.44
CA ASN A 473 -7.60 11.96 -25.12
C ASN A 473 -6.67 10.74 -24.97
N PHE A 474 -6.22 10.45 -23.75
CA PHE A 474 -5.41 9.28 -23.43
C PHE A 474 -4.10 9.20 -24.23
N TYR A 475 -3.47 10.36 -24.48
CA TYR A 475 -2.26 10.45 -25.30
C TYR A 475 -1.05 9.72 -24.68
N PHE A 476 -0.98 9.65 -23.35
CA PHE A 476 0.04 8.96 -22.58
C PHE A 476 -0.62 8.00 -21.59
N ASN A 477 0.13 7.04 -21.07
CA ASN A 477 -0.33 6.13 -20.02
C ASN A 477 0.22 6.55 -18.66
N LEU A 478 -0.48 6.23 -17.59
CA LEU A 478 -0.07 6.49 -16.22
C LEU A 478 0.55 5.24 -15.61
N SER A 479 1.76 5.35 -15.08
CA SER A 479 2.40 4.31 -14.27
C SER A 479 2.17 4.59 -12.79
N GLN A 480 0.91 4.75 -12.40
CA GLN A 480 0.48 4.98 -11.03
C GLN A 480 -0.98 4.57 -10.87
N GLU A 481 -1.43 4.51 -9.61
CA GLU A 481 -2.82 4.28 -9.28
C GLU A 481 -3.72 5.44 -9.73
N ILE A 482 -4.91 5.08 -10.22
CA ILE A 482 -6.09 5.96 -10.18
C ILE A 482 -7.24 5.26 -9.44
N ALA A 483 -7.45 3.96 -9.69
CA ALA A 483 -8.49 3.17 -9.04
C ALA A 483 -8.22 1.66 -9.17
N GLY A 484 -8.86 0.86 -8.31
CA GLY A 484 -8.80 -0.61 -8.36
C GLY A 484 -7.54 -1.21 -7.75
N ALA A 485 -7.52 -2.53 -7.63
CA ALA A 485 -6.40 -3.27 -7.04
C ALA A 485 -5.09 -3.06 -7.82
N SER A 486 -3.96 -3.09 -7.13
CA SER A 486 -2.65 -2.99 -7.75
C SER A 486 -2.31 -4.26 -8.57
N PRO A 487 -1.52 -4.15 -9.65
CA PRO A 487 -1.04 -5.30 -10.41
C PRO A 487 -0.28 -6.31 -9.56
N LYS A 488 -0.54 -7.61 -9.77
CA LYS A 488 0.13 -8.70 -9.03
C LYS A 488 1.64 -8.67 -9.23
N GLU A 489 2.10 -8.28 -10.41
CA GLU A 489 3.50 -8.13 -10.77
C GLU A 489 4.22 -7.09 -9.91
N LEU A 490 3.50 -6.09 -9.40
CA LEU A 490 4.03 -5.07 -8.49
C LEU A 490 3.91 -5.52 -7.04
N ILE A 491 2.78 -6.11 -6.63
CA ILE A 491 2.54 -6.56 -5.25
C ILE A 491 3.52 -7.68 -4.83
N LEU A 492 3.75 -8.64 -5.73
CA LEU A 492 4.60 -9.81 -5.43
C LEU A 492 6.09 -9.47 -5.41
N ASP A 493 6.47 -8.29 -5.92
CA ASP A 493 7.86 -7.85 -5.97
C ASP A 493 8.21 -7.10 -4.67
N GLN A 494 8.87 -7.82 -3.76
CA GLN A 494 9.25 -7.29 -2.46
C GLN A 494 10.20 -6.10 -2.56
N GLU A 495 11.02 -6.02 -3.62
CA GLU A 495 11.97 -4.94 -3.83
C GLU A 495 11.27 -3.61 -4.14
N LEU A 496 10.03 -3.64 -4.63
CA LEU A 496 9.23 -2.45 -4.95
C LEU A 496 8.42 -1.92 -3.76
N LYS A 497 8.25 -2.72 -2.70
CA LYS A 497 7.38 -2.35 -1.56
C LYS A 497 7.69 -0.97 -0.97
N PRO A 498 8.94 -0.56 -0.72
CA PRO A 498 9.23 0.74 -0.12
C PRO A 498 8.64 1.91 -0.92
N VAL A 499 8.89 1.96 -2.23
CA VAL A 499 8.40 3.07 -3.06
C VAL A 499 6.90 2.98 -3.31
N LEU A 500 6.36 1.76 -3.43
CA LEU A 500 4.94 1.52 -3.63
C LEU A 500 4.12 2.02 -2.43
N LEU A 501 4.52 1.68 -1.21
CA LEU A 501 3.81 2.06 0.01
C LEU A 501 3.70 3.58 0.18
N ASP A 502 4.83 4.27 0.04
CA ASP A 502 4.90 5.70 0.37
C ASP A 502 4.31 6.62 -0.70
N PHE A 503 4.44 6.26 -1.99
CA PHE A 503 4.06 7.16 -3.09
C PHE A 503 2.95 6.62 -3.99
N PHE A 504 2.62 5.33 -3.93
CA PHE A 504 1.63 4.72 -4.81
C PHE A 504 0.48 4.03 -4.09
N TYR A 505 0.56 3.77 -2.78
CA TYR A 505 -0.52 3.22 -1.95
C TYR A 505 -0.98 4.16 -0.83
N GLY A 506 -0.18 5.17 -0.47
CA GLY A 506 -0.60 6.20 0.50
C GLY A 506 -0.74 5.68 1.93
N GLU A 507 -0.09 4.56 2.26
CA GLU A 507 0.03 4.13 3.65
C GLU A 507 0.94 5.12 4.37
N ASN A 508 0.39 5.86 5.34
CA ASN A 508 1.02 6.94 6.10
C ASN A 508 2.28 6.48 6.89
N SER A 509 3.35 6.08 6.23
CA SER A 509 4.68 6.03 6.83
C SER A 509 5.05 7.46 7.20
N PRO A 510 5.24 7.78 8.50
CA PRO A 510 5.32 9.17 8.94
C PRO A 510 6.49 9.94 8.30
N HIS A 511 7.56 9.26 7.85
CA HIS A 511 8.58 9.81 6.96
C HIS A 511 9.30 8.68 6.19
N PRO A 512 9.32 8.69 4.85
CA PRO A 512 10.14 7.76 4.06
C PRO A 512 11.62 7.86 4.43
N ILE A 513 12.29 6.72 4.66
CA ILE A 513 13.74 6.69 4.87
C ILE A 513 14.42 6.44 3.52
N PHE A 514 14.96 7.52 2.91
CA PHE A 514 15.68 7.47 1.64
C PHE A 514 17.08 6.87 1.79
N ASN A 515 17.17 5.55 1.96
CA ASN A 515 18.43 4.80 1.98
C ASN A 515 18.71 4.14 0.61
N ASN A 516 19.81 3.39 0.49
CA ASN A 516 20.18 2.70 -0.75
C ASN A 516 19.11 1.69 -1.20
N ALA A 517 18.40 1.05 -0.27
CA ALA A 517 17.29 0.16 -0.58
C ALA A 517 16.14 0.90 -1.27
N TYR A 518 15.82 2.09 -0.75
CA TYR A 518 14.79 2.95 -1.31
C TYR A 518 15.14 3.42 -2.72
N LYS A 519 16.40 3.86 -2.91
CA LYS A 519 16.92 4.26 -4.21
C LYS A 519 16.83 3.13 -5.23
N PHE A 520 17.24 1.92 -4.84
CA PHE A 520 17.10 0.74 -5.68
C PHE A 520 15.63 0.45 -6.01
N SER A 521 14.75 0.44 -5.00
CA SER A 521 13.29 0.27 -5.16
C SER A 521 12.69 1.24 -6.19
N PHE A 522 13.04 2.53 -6.09
CA PHE A 522 12.55 3.55 -7.01
C PHE A 522 13.03 3.33 -8.44
N PHE A 523 14.33 3.08 -8.66
CA PHE A 523 14.83 2.80 -9.99
C PHE A 523 14.29 1.50 -10.58
N SER A 524 14.10 0.46 -9.76
CA SER A 524 13.45 -0.79 -10.15
C SER A 524 12.03 -0.52 -10.61
N TYR A 525 11.27 0.30 -9.90
CA TYR A 525 9.93 0.69 -10.30
C TYR A 525 9.91 1.42 -11.65
N LEU A 526 10.76 2.44 -11.82
CA LEU A 526 10.85 3.20 -13.08
C LEU A 526 11.22 2.31 -14.27
N ALA A 527 12.17 1.37 -14.07
CA ALA A 527 12.60 0.42 -15.08
C ALA A 527 11.47 -0.55 -15.45
N LYS A 528 10.84 -1.16 -14.43
CA LYS A 528 9.79 -2.18 -14.59
C LYS A 528 8.54 -1.59 -15.23
N CYS A 529 8.19 -0.36 -14.88
CA CYS A 529 7.08 0.39 -15.48
C CYS A 529 7.45 1.06 -16.81
N ASN A 530 8.72 1.01 -17.25
CA ASN A 530 9.22 1.69 -18.44
C ASN A 530 8.83 3.18 -18.50
N VAL A 531 9.01 3.89 -17.38
CA VAL A 531 8.61 5.29 -17.23
C VAL A 531 9.51 6.19 -18.09
N GLY A 532 8.90 6.96 -18.97
CA GLY A 532 9.58 7.90 -19.87
C GLY A 532 9.57 9.35 -19.38
N ALA A 533 8.64 9.71 -18.49
CA ALA A 533 8.63 11.03 -17.87
C ALA A 533 7.99 11.04 -16.47
N ILE A 534 8.47 11.94 -15.62
CA ILE A 534 7.81 12.34 -14.38
C ILE A 534 7.43 13.82 -14.49
N ILE A 535 6.20 14.16 -14.13
CA ILE A 535 5.64 15.51 -14.29
C ILE A 535 5.02 15.95 -12.97
N LEU A 536 5.18 17.22 -12.62
CA LEU A 536 4.48 17.84 -11.50
C LEU A 536 4.11 19.30 -11.83
N PRO A 537 3.00 19.82 -11.27
CA PRO A 537 2.70 21.25 -11.31
C PRO A 537 3.84 22.09 -10.72
N GLU A 538 4.09 23.26 -11.27
CA GLU A 538 5.17 24.16 -10.80
C GLU A 538 4.91 24.70 -9.37
N ASP A 539 3.64 24.81 -8.98
CA ASP A 539 3.19 25.23 -7.65
C ASP A 539 3.15 24.10 -6.62
N TYR A 540 3.46 22.85 -7.02
CA TYR A 540 3.46 21.71 -6.12
C TYR A 540 4.81 21.59 -5.39
N HIS A 541 4.80 21.82 -4.08
CA HIS A 541 5.97 21.68 -3.21
C HIS A 541 5.72 20.60 -2.14
N ASN A 542 6.40 19.45 -2.29
CA ASN A 542 6.44 18.41 -1.28
C ASN A 542 7.90 17.98 -1.05
N PRO A 543 8.44 18.14 0.17
CA PRO A 543 9.84 17.81 0.45
C PRO A 543 10.21 16.35 0.19
N GLU A 544 9.30 15.41 0.43
CA GLU A 544 9.54 13.98 0.23
C GLU A 544 9.54 13.62 -1.26
N VAL A 545 8.64 14.22 -2.06
CA VAL A 545 8.68 14.10 -3.52
C VAL A 545 9.96 14.74 -4.07
N GLN A 546 10.40 15.89 -3.52
CA GLN A 546 11.64 16.51 -3.95
C GLN A 546 12.86 15.61 -3.68
N LYS A 547 12.97 15.04 -2.47
CA LYS A 547 14.04 14.07 -2.14
C LYS A 547 14.03 12.88 -3.09
N LEU A 548 12.85 12.36 -3.44
CA LEU A 548 12.70 11.27 -4.41
C LEU A 548 13.22 11.69 -5.80
N LEU A 549 12.85 12.87 -6.27
CA LEU A 549 13.27 13.40 -7.57
C LEU A 549 14.77 13.72 -7.61
N ASP A 550 15.36 14.15 -6.49
CA ASP A 550 16.80 14.41 -6.37
C ASP A 550 17.62 13.13 -6.58
N LEU A 551 17.08 11.94 -6.23
CA LEU A 551 17.72 10.66 -6.53
C LEU A 551 17.94 10.44 -8.02
N LEU A 552 17.08 11.01 -8.88
CA LEU A 552 17.20 10.88 -10.33
C LEU A 552 18.46 11.54 -10.86
N ASN A 553 18.97 12.59 -10.23
CA ASN A 553 20.08 13.40 -10.73
C ASN A 553 19.87 13.83 -12.21
N ILE A 554 18.62 14.12 -12.61
CA ILE A 554 18.24 14.61 -13.93
C ILE A 554 17.83 16.07 -13.79
N LYS A 555 18.33 16.93 -14.69
CA LYS A 555 17.90 18.33 -14.75
C LYS A 555 16.47 18.42 -15.29
N PRO A 556 15.51 19.00 -14.55
CA PRO A 556 14.15 19.17 -15.05
C PRO A 556 14.03 20.32 -16.05
N ASN A 557 12.95 20.30 -16.83
CA ASN A 557 12.52 21.41 -17.68
C ASN A 557 11.23 22.04 -17.13
N ASN A 558 11.18 23.37 -17.00
CA ASN A 558 9.96 24.09 -16.62
C ASN A 558 9.27 24.60 -17.88
N VAL A 559 8.07 24.11 -18.17
CA VAL A 559 7.37 24.42 -19.42
C VAL A 559 5.87 24.49 -19.18
N GLY A 560 5.27 25.65 -19.45
CA GLY A 560 3.82 25.80 -19.46
C GLY A 560 3.13 25.50 -18.12
N GLY A 561 3.78 25.83 -17.00
CA GLY A 561 3.27 25.66 -15.64
C GLY A 561 3.47 24.26 -15.04
N VAL A 562 4.33 23.43 -15.64
CA VAL A 562 4.75 22.14 -15.06
C VAL A 562 6.27 22.00 -15.11
N ILE A 563 6.78 21.18 -14.21
CA ILE A 563 8.16 20.69 -14.16
C ILE A 563 8.15 19.28 -14.74
N ILE A 564 9.00 19.00 -15.73
CA ILE A 564 9.13 17.67 -16.34
C ILE A 564 10.56 17.12 -16.23
N TYR A 565 10.66 15.88 -15.77
CA TYR A 565 11.86 15.05 -15.76
C TYR A 565 11.73 14.02 -16.87
N GLN A 566 12.49 14.18 -17.95
CA GLN A 566 12.51 13.22 -19.05
C GLN A 566 13.48 12.09 -18.73
N ILE A 567 12.98 10.87 -18.77
CA ILE A 567 13.67 9.69 -18.32
C ILE A 567 14.11 8.86 -19.52
N ASN A 568 15.42 8.67 -19.66
CA ASN A 568 15.99 7.82 -20.69
C ASN A 568 16.15 6.38 -20.17
N LYS A 569 15.71 5.40 -20.95
CA LYS A 569 15.81 3.98 -20.59
C LYS A 569 17.25 3.52 -20.30
N ASN A 570 18.23 3.97 -21.08
CA ASN A 570 19.63 3.61 -20.88
C ASN A 570 20.18 4.22 -19.58
N TYR A 571 19.72 5.44 -19.25
CA TYR A 571 20.06 6.08 -17.98
C TYR A 571 19.51 5.27 -16.80
N ILE A 572 18.23 4.90 -16.83
CA ILE A 572 17.60 4.13 -15.76
C ILE A 572 18.27 2.77 -15.58
N ASN A 573 18.57 2.05 -16.66
CA ASN A 573 19.26 0.77 -16.55
C ASN A 573 20.63 0.91 -15.85
N SER A 574 21.42 1.92 -16.24
CA SER A 574 22.72 2.18 -15.59
C SER A 574 22.57 2.64 -14.13
N ALA A 575 21.58 3.49 -13.84
CA ALA A 575 21.31 3.95 -12.48
C ALA A 575 20.82 2.80 -11.58
N LEU A 576 19.99 1.91 -12.12
CA LEU A 576 19.51 0.70 -11.46
C LEU A 576 20.66 -0.25 -11.14
N GLU A 577 21.55 -0.54 -12.09
CA GLU A 577 22.74 -1.37 -11.84
C GLU A 577 23.62 -0.79 -10.71
N LYS A 578 23.87 0.52 -10.74
CA LYS A 578 24.63 1.20 -9.67
C LYS A 578 23.92 1.12 -8.33
N ALA A 579 22.62 1.40 -8.30
CA ALA A 579 21.81 1.32 -7.09
C ALA A 579 21.77 -0.11 -6.53
N HIS A 580 21.73 -1.13 -7.40
CA HIS A 580 21.79 -2.53 -7.01
C HIS A 580 23.13 -2.88 -6.35
N ILE A 581 24.25 -2.41 -6.93
CA ILE A 581 25.58 -2.60 -6.34
C ILE A 581 25.67 -1.91 -4.97
N GLU A 582 25.22 -0.66 -4.85
CA GLU A 582 25.18 0.08 -3.59
C GLU A 582 24.28 -0.60 -2.54
N TYR A 583 23.18 -1.19 -2.99
CA TYR A 583 22.24 -1.92 -2.16
C TYR A 583 22.83 -3.24 -1.63
N LEU A 584 23.47 -4.05 -2.48
CA LEU A 584 24.16 -5.28 -2.06
C LEU A 584 25.35 -5.00 -1.15
N LYS A 585 26.08 -3.91 -1.43
CA LYS A 585 27.23 -3.48 -0.63
C LYS A 585 26.80 -3.14 0.80
N TYR A 586 25.64 -2.50 0.99
CA TYR A 586 25.13 -2.16 2.31
C TYR A 586 25.00 -3.39 3.25
N PHE A 587 24.41 -4.49 2.77
CA PHE A 587 24.32 -5.73 3.58
C PHE A 587 25.70 -6.34 3.85
N SER A 588 26.55 -6.35 2.82
CA SER A 588 27.91 -6.89 2.93
C SER A 588 28.76 -6.10 3.92
N ASP A 589 28.65 -4.77 3.95
CA ASP A 589 29.40 -3.90 4.85
C ASP A 589 28.96 -4.09 6.30
N ILE A 590 27.66 -4.21 6.57
CA ILE A 590 27.14 -4.49 7.92
C ILE A 590 27.67 -5.84 8.42
N PHE A 591 27.50 -6.89 7.62
CA PHE A 591 27.93 -8.23 7.99
C PHE A 591 29.45 -8.28 8.20
N SER A 592 30.22 -7.73 7.26
CA SER A 592 31.68 -7.71 7.34
C SER A 592 32.17 -6.94 8.56
N THR A 593 31.54 -5.81 8.89
CA THR A 593 31.90 -5.00 10.07
C THR A 593 31.60 -5.75 11.36
N LEU A 594 30.43 -6.37 11.47
CA LEU A 594 30.09 -7.16 12.66
C LEU A 594 31.02 -8.36 12.82
N PHE A 595 31.35 -9.04 11.72
CA PHE A 595 32.31 -10.14 11.72
C PHE A 595 33.69 -9.70 12.18
N SER A 596 34.27 -8.66 11.58
CA SER A 596 35.61 -8.18 11.95
C SER A 596 35.67 -7.63 13.37
N SER A 597 34.61 -6.92 13.81
CA SER A 597 34.53 -6.37 15.18
C SER A 597 34.48 -7.49 16.23
N SER A 598 33.74 -8.56 15.92
CA SER A 598 33.64 -9.75 16.78
C SER A 598 34.96 -10.49 16.88
N GLN A 599 35.62 -10.73 15.74
CA GLN A 599 36.94 -11.36 15.71
C GLN A 599 37.96 -10.56 16.50
N LYS A 600 37.95 -9.23 16.35
CA LYS A 600 38.87 -8.35 17.07
C LYS A 600 38.64 -8.43 18.58
N PHE A 601 37.39 -8.27 19.03
CA PHE A 601 37.04 -8.34 20.45
C PHE A 601 37.49 -9.67 21.09
N LEU A 602 37.22 -10.80 20.44
CA LEU A 602 37.60 -12.12 20.93
C LEU A 602 39.13 -12.33 20.91
N SER A 603 39.83 -11.84 19.88
CA SER A 603 41.31 -11.92 19.78
C SER A 603 42.00 -11.11 20.88
N ASP A 604 41.39 -9.99 21.27
CA ASP A 604 41.91 -9.12 22.33
C ASP A 604 41.70 -9.74 23.73
N GLY A 605 41.03 -10.89 23.81
CA GLY A 605 40.76 -11.67 25.03
C GLY A 605 39.38 -11.41 25.62
N GLY A 606 38.47 -10.85 24.82
CA GLY A 606 37.08 -10.59 25.20
C GLY A 606 36.31 -11.87 25.52
N ASP A 607 35.50 -11.81 26.56
CA ASP A 607 34.57 -12.89 26.94
C ASP A 607 33.43 -12.97 25.92
N ALA A 608 33.28 -14.13 25.26
CA ALA A 608 32.25 -14.34 24.24
C ALA A 608 30.83 -14.06 24.74
N SER A 609 30.55 -14.24 26.03
CA SER A 609 29.23 -13.94 26.63
C SER A 609 28.88 -12.44 26.60
N LYS A 610 29.89 -11.57 26.43
CA LYS A 610 29.74 -10.11 26.30
C LYS A 610 29.76 -9.63 24.86
N LEU A 611 29.72 -10.54 23.88
CA LEU A 611 29.65 -10.22 22.47
C LEU A 611 28.25 -9.69 22.11
N LEU A 612 27.96 -8.47 22.54
CA LEU A 612 26.71 -7.75 22.33
C LEU A 612 27.00 -6.41 21.65
N PRO A 613 26.16 -5.95 20.70
CA PRO A 613 26.32 -4.65 20.06
C PRO A 613 26.61 -3.50 21.04
N GLN A 614 25.83 -3.41 22.13
CA GLN A 614 26.03 -2.39 23.16
C GLN A 614 27.43 -2.42 23.78
N TYR A 615 27.97 -3.62 24.04
CA TYR A 615 29.30 -3.77 24.63
C TYR A 615 30.39 -3.44 23.62
N LEU A 616 30.24 -3.90 22.37
CA LEU A 616 31.19 -3.61 21.29
C LEU A 616 31.27 -2.10 21.02
N GLU A 617 30.15 -1.39 21.01
CA GLU A 617 30.14 0.07 20.86
C GLU A 617 30.81 0.79 22.04
N LYS A 618 30.43 0.43 23.27
CA LYS A 618 30.95 1.08 24.48
C LYS A 618 32.47 0.95 24.61
N ASN A 619 33.03 -0.13 24.10
CA ASN A 619 34.47 -0.42 24.18
C ASN A 619 35.21 -0.12 22.86
N GLY A 620 34.57 0.54 21.90
CA GLY A 620 35.22 1.04 20.68
C GLY A 620 35.52 -0.04 19.62
N TYR A 621 34.92 -1.22 19.71
CA TYR A 621 35.03 -2.27 18.70
C TYR A 621 34.02 -2.09 17.56
N LEU A 622 32.89 -1.44 17.82
CA LEU A 622 31.84 -1.16 16.83
C LEU A 622 31.54 0.34 16.82
N ASP A 623 31.33 0.91 15.64
CA ASP A 623 31.01 2.32 15.50
C ASP A 623 29.60 2.63 16.03
N LYS A 624 29.44 3.79 16.67
CA LYS A 624 28.16 4.22 17.29
C LYS A 624 27.00 4.37 16.28
N SER A 625 27.29 4.43 14.98
CA SER A 625 26.27 4.47 13.92
C SER A 625 25.47 3.17 13.77
N PHE A 626 25.98 2.03 14.27
CA PHE A 626 25.26 0.76 14.21
C PHE A 626 24.08 0.71 15.18
N GLY A 627 24.23 1.34 16.35
CA GLY A 627 23.29 1.29 17.46
C GLY A 627 23.05 -0.12 18.00
N TYR A 628 22.20 -0.22 19.02
CA TYR A 628 21.79 -1.49 19.62
C TYR A 628 20.33 -1.47 20.08
N LYS A 629 19.66 -2.62 20.01
CA LYS A 629 18.31 -2.84 20.53
C LYS A 629 18.37 -3.30 21.99
N THR A 630 17.27 -3.13 22.73
CA THR A 630 17.15 -3.48 24.16
C THR A 630 16.13 -4.61 24.38
N GLY A 631 16.00 -5.10 25.62
CA GLY A 631 15.05 -6.15 25.97
C GLY A 631 15.47 -7.54 25.45
N THR A 632 14.55 -8.27 24.81
CA THR A 632 14.85 -9.60 24.23
C THR A 632 15.69 -9.54 22.96
N ALA A 633 15.88 -8.36 22.38
CA ALA A 633 16.61 -8.14 21.13
C ALA A 633 18.05 -7.61 21.34
N ILE A 634 18.65 -7.82 22.52
CA ILE A 634 19.97 -7.27 22.88
C ILE A 634 21.12 -7.61 21.93
N ASN A 635 20.99 -8.67 21.14
CA ASN A 635 21.97 -9.10 20.14
C ASN A 635 21.86 -8.35 18.80
N TRP A 636 20.86 -7.48 18.63
CA TRP A 636 20.58 -6.79 17.38
C TRP A 636 21.09 -5.35 17.39
N THR A 637 21.63 -4.92 16.25
CA THR A 637 21.91 -3.52 15.94
C THR A 637 20.68 -2.83 15.35
N ASN A 638 20.69 -1.49 15.27
CA ASN A 638 19.58 -0.73 14.66
C ASN A 638 19.51 -0.93 13.14
N ASN A 639 20.62 -1.30 12.50
CA ASN A 639 20.69 -1.62 11.07
C ASN A 639 20.41 -3.10 10.74
N ASN A 640 19.73 -3.83 11.64
CA ASN A 640 19.30 -5.23 11.48
C ASN A 640 20.43 -6.26 11.31
N GLY A 641 21.62 -5.95 11.83
CA GLY A 641 22.66 -6.93 12.07
C GLY A 641 22.49 -7.61 13.44
N TRP A 642 23.01 -8.82 13.56
CA TRP A 642 22.94 -9.65 14.74
C TRP A 642 24.34 -10.16 15.10
N VAL A 643 24.69 -10.14 16.39
CA VAL A 643 25.94 -10.74 16.88
C VAL A 643 25.75 -11.33 18.28
N GLY A 644 26.38 -12.47 18.55
CA GLY A 644 26.29 -13.12 19.86
C GLY A 644 27.18 -14.34 20.01
N GLN A 645 27.37 -14.76 21.25
CA GLN A 645 27.97 -16.06 21.56
C GLN A 645 27.15 -17.19 20.92
N TRP A 646 27.83 -18.23 20.43
CA TRP A 646 27.17 -19.40 19.89
C TRP A 646 27.89 -20.70 20.29
N ALA A 647 27.15 -21.80 20.34
CA ALA A 647 27.75 -23.12 20.57
C ALA A 647 28.43 -23.61 19.29
N CYS A 648 29.66 -24.12 19.40
CA CYS A 648 30.33 -24.69 18.23
C CYS A 648 29.60 -25.97 17.76
N PRO A 649 29.31 -26.12 16.46
CA PRO A 649 28.65 -27.32 15.92
C PRO A 649 29.44 -28.61 16.16
N ASP A 650 30.78 -28.51 16.26
CA ASP A 650 31.69 -29.62 16.55
C ASP A 650 31.86 -29.90 18.06
N GLY A 651 31.23 -29.09 18.92
CA GLY A 651 31.37 -29.13 20.38
C GLY A 651 32.75 -28.74 20.92
N LYS A 652 33.64 -28.18 20.08
CA LYS A 652 35.06 -27.95 20.44
C LYS A 652 35.46 -26.47 20.34
N GLY A 653 35.57 -25.84 21.49
CA GLY A 653 36.05 -24.46 21.65
C GLY A 653 34.92 -23.47 21.82
N GLU A 654 35.24 -22.19 21.69
CA GLU A 654 34.27 -21.10 21.72
C GLU A 654 33.91 -20.67 20.28
N CYS A 655 32.64 -20.36 20.05
CA CYS A 655 32.14 -19.89 18.77
C CYS A 655 31.27 -18.65 18.96
N PHE A 656 31.08 -17.93 17.87
CA PHE A 656 30.19 -16.78 17.82
C PHE A 656 29.39 -16.81 16.53
N GLY A 657 28.20 -16.21 16.56
CA GLY A 657 27.36 -16.04 15.41
C GLY A 657 27.36 -14.60 14.94
N VAL A 658 27.30 -14.41 13.63
CA VAL A 658 27.03 -13.13 12.98
C VAL A 658 25.85 -13.33 12.04
N GLY A 659 24.88 -12.44 12.12
CA GLY A 659 23.69 -12.52 11.29
C GLY A 659 23.23 -11.18 10.77
N ILE A 660 22.34 -11.23 9.79
CA ILE A 660 21.72 -10.07 9.17
C ILE A 660 20.37 -10.47 8.59
N LEU A 661 19.38 -9.59 8.67
CA LEU A 661 18.06 -9.79 8.07
C LEU A 661 18.06 -9.29 6.62
N GLY A 662 17.64 -10.12 5.67
CA GLY A 662 17.56 -9.74 4.25
C GLY A 662 16.99 -10.84 3.35
N GLY A 663 16.84 -10.53 2.06
CA GLY A 663 16.42 -11.49 1.02
C GLY A 663 17.57 -12.39 0.56
N LEU A 664 17.25 -13.60 0.07
CA LEU A 664 18.27 -14.58 -0.31
C LEU A 664 19.30 -14.05 -1.33
N ASP A 665 18.82 -13.35 -2.36
CA ASP A 665 19.68 -12.78 -3.40
C ASP A 665 20.62 -11.69 -2.86
N GLN A 666 20.19 -10.97 -1.82
CA GLN A 666 21.00 -9.94 -1.15
C GLN A 666 22.12 -10.55 -0.31
N LEU A 667 21.84 -11.72 0.29
CA LEU A 667 22.71 -12.37 1.27
C LEU A 667 23.63 -13.42 0.64
N LYS A 668 23.34 -13.88 -0.58
CA LYS A 668 24.16 -14.85 -1.32
C LYS A 668 25.63 -14.41 -1.48
N PRO A 669 25.96 -13.15 -1.82
CA PRO A 669 27.35 -12.70 -1.88
C PRO A 669 28.09 -12.82 -0.53
N ILE A 670 27.38 -12.63 0.58
CA ILE A 670 27.93 -12.79 1.94
C ILE A 670 28.22 -14.26 2.19
N VAL A 671 27.26 -15.14 1.91
CA VAL A 671 27.43 -16.59 2.03
C VAL A 671 28.62 -17.06 1.18
N ASP A 672 28.69 -16.65 -0.08
CA ASP A 672 29.77 -17.06 -0.98
C ASP A 672 31.15 -16.59 -0.52
N LYS A 673 31.23 -15.42 0.11
CA LYS A 673 32.48 -14.87 0.67
C LYS A 673 32.92 -15.60 1.95
N TYR A 674 32.01 -15.88 2.87
CA TYR A 674 32.35 -16.38 4.21
C TYR A 674 32.14 -17.88 4.42
N LYS A 675 31.57 -18.62 3.43
CA LYS A 675 31.25 -20.05 3.56
C LYS A 675 32.45 -20.93 3.93
N SER A 676 33.65 -20.60 3.44
CA SER A 676 34.88 -21.35 3.74
C SER A 676 35.38 -21.15 5.17
N GLU A 677 35.00 -20.05 5.81
CA GLU A 677 35.40 -19.68 7.18
C GLU A 677 34.31 -20.04 8.21
N SER A 678 33.06 -20.19 7.78
CA SER A 678 31.95 -20.55 8.65
C SER A 678 31.89 -22.05 8.94
N LEU A 679 31.53 -22.40 10.18
CA LEU A 679 31.28 -23.77 10.62
C LEU A 679 29.86 -24.24 10.26
N GLN A 680 28.90 -23.32 10.24
CA GLN A 680 27.51 -23.61 9.90
C GLN A 680 26.81 -22.34 9.42
N ILE A 681 25.88 -22.50 8.49
CA ILE A 681 25.11 -21.41 7.87
C ILE A 681 23.62 -21.74 8.00
N PHE A 682 22.83 -20.78 8.46
CA PHE A 682 21.37 -20.87 8.56
C PHE A 682 20.71 -19.77 7.73
N PHE A 683 19.72 -20.14 6.92
CA PHE A 683 18.84 -19.20 6.25
C PHE A 683 17.59 -19.93 5.69
N PRO A 684 16.36 -19.44 5.98
CA PRO A 684 16.06 -18.51 7.06
C PRO A 684 16.32 -19.22 8.42
N TYR A 685 17.07 -18.59 9.33
CA TYR A 685 17.27 -19.17 10.67
C TYR A 685 15.92 -19.51 11.33
N PRO A 686 15.76 -20.70 11.96
CA PRO A 686 16.79 -21.67 12.34
C PRO A 686 17.08 -22.79 11.32
N THR A 687 16.59 -22.71 10.08
CA THR A 687 16.81 -23.74 9.06
C THR A 687 18.22 -23.65 8.48
N VAL A 688 18.90 -24.80 8.35
CA VAL A 688 20.23 -24.88 7.72
C VAL A 688 20.13 -24.44 6.27
N TYR A 689 21.08 -23.60 5.85
CA TYR A 689 21.10 -23.03 4.51
C TYR A 689 21.18 -24.11 3.43
N ASP A 690 20.21 -24.09 2.51
CA ASP A 690 20.17 -24.90 1.31
C ASP A 690 20.29 -23.98 0.08
N PRO A 691 21.35 -24.13 -0.75
CA PRO A 691 21.51 -23.36 -1.99
C PRO A 691 20.35 -23.49 -2.99
N ALA A 692 19.52 -24.53 -2.87
CA ALA A 692 18.37 -24.79 -3.72
C ALA A 692 17.02 -24.32 -3.14
N ALA A 693 17.00 -23.78 -1.91
CA ALA A 693 15.76 -23.34 -1.26
C ALA A 693 15.22 -22.01 -1.82
N SER A 694 13.90 -21.92 -1.95
CA SER A 694 13.18 -20.77 -2.53
C SER A 694 12.65 -19.75 -1.50
N SER A 695 13.27 -19.67 -0.32
CA SER A 695 12.83 -18.74 0.73
C SER A 695 13.09 -17.29 0.32
N SER A 696 12.08 -16.42 0.35
CA SER A 696 12.18 -15.03 -0.12
C SER A 696 12.90 -14.09 0.86
N GLU A 697 12.66 -14.20 2.17
CA GLU A 697 13.27 -13.34 3.20
C GLU A 697 13.58 -14.13 4.47
N GLY A 698 14.61 -13.72 5.21
CA GLY A 698 14.96 -14.34 6.47
C GLY A 698 16.18 -13.76 7.15
N GLN A 699 16.46 -14.27 8.35
CA GLN A 699 17.74 -14.01 9.01
C GLN A 699 18.78 -14.98 8.46
N LEU A 700 19.84 -14.45 7.86
CA LEU A 700 21.09 -15.17 7.68
C LEU A 700 21.80 -15.20 9.04
N LEU A 701 22.22 -16.38 9.47
CA LEU A 701 23.11 -16.54 10.63
C LEU A 701 24.25 -17.48 10.25
N MET A 702 25.48 -17.00 10.40
CA MET A 702 26.69 -17.77 10.14
C MET A 702 27.49 -17.92 11.44
N ILE A 703 27.92 -19.15 11.72
CA ILE A 703 28.64 -19.51 12.93
C ILE A 703 30.13 -19.62 12.63
N PHE A 704 30.96 -18.98 13.44
CA PHE A 704 32.40 -18.91 13.28
C PHE A 704 33.12 -19.36 14.55
N LYS A 705 34.33 -19.89 14.40
CA LYS A 705 35.19 -20.26 15.53
C LYS A 705 35.81 -19.00 16.14
N ALA A 706 35.78 -18.88 17.46
CA ALA A 706 36.43 -17.78 18.15
C ALA A 706 37.96 -17.86 17.96
N PRO A 707 38.63 -16.75 17.64
CA PRO A 707 40.09 -16.70 17.60
C PRO A 707 40.68 -16.94 18.99
N LYS A 708 41.88 -17.54 19.07
CA LYS A 708 42.58 -17.72 20.36
C LYS A 708 43.09 -16.36 20.86
N PRO A 709 42.99 -16.05 22.16
CA PRO A 709 43.51 -14.80 22.72
C PRO A 709 45.02 -14.67 22.49
N ASN A 710 45.49 -13.45 22.19
CA ASN A 710 46.92 -13.20 22.02
C ASN A 710 47.71 -13.57 23.30
N PRO A 711 48.72 -14.47 23.22
CA PRO A 711 49.51 -14.90 24.38
C PRO A 711 50.37 -13.78 24.97
N ILE A 712 50.47 -13.75 26.30
CA ILE A 712 51.25 -12.77 27.06
C ILE A 712 52.67 -13.33 27.32
N ILE A 713 53.69 -12.62 26.84
CA ILE A 713 55.09 -12.83 27.16
C ILE A 713 55.38 -12.19 28.53
N THR A 714 55.63 -13.04 29.53
CA THR A 714 55.69 -12.62 30.94
C THR A 714 57.10 -12.30 31.45
N LYS A 715 58.15 -12.72 30.75
CA LYS A 715 59.56 -12.50 31.12
C LYS A 715 60.46 -12.53 29.89
N ILE A 716 61.52 -11.74 29.91
CA ILE A 716 62.57 -11.66 28.89
C ILE A 716 63.91 -12.12 29.51
N PRO A 717 64.77 -12.90 28.82
CA PRO A 717 64.65 -13.31 27.42
C PRO A 717 63.51 -14.29 27.16
N TYR A 718 62.89 -14.19 25.98
CA TYR A 718 61.81 -15.07 25.55
C TYR A 718 62.00 -15.51 24.10
N THR A 719 61.69 -16.77 23.80
CA THR A 719 61.80 -17.32 22.45
C THR A 719 60.46 -17.83 21.95
N ILE A 720 60.06 -17.34 20.78
CA ILE A 720 59.01 -17.94 19.96
C ILE A 720 59.69 -18.90 19.00
N SER A 721 59.51 -20.21 19.21
CA SER A 721 60.05 -21.25 18.34
C SER A 721 59.05 -21.63 17.24
N PHE A 722 59.52 -21.58 16.00
CA PHE A 722 58.78 -21.92 14.77
C PHE A 722 58.98 -23.38 14.34
N THR A 723 59.62 -24.21 15.16
CA THR A 723 59.67 -25.66 14.91
C THR A 723 58.32 -26.33 15.19
N ALA A 724 58.10 -27.53 14.67
CA ALA A 724 56.88 -28.31 14.91
C ALA A 724 56.60 -28.59 16.39
N SER A 725 57.65 -28.69 17.23
CA SER A 725 57.55 -28.83 18.69
C SER A 725 57.56 -27.49 19.44
N GLY A 726 57.61 -26.37 18.71
CA GLY A 726 57.69 -25.02 19.26
C GLY A 726 56.35 -24.44 19.72
N ASN A 727 56.38 -23.19 20.17
CA ASN A 727 55.24 -22.46 20.72
C ASN A 727 54.65 -21.40 19.75
N SER A 728 55.20 -21.24 18.53
CA SER A 728 54.79 -20.24 17.53
C SER A 728 53.29 -20.26 17.18
N GLN A 729 52.64 -21.42 17.23
CA GLN A 729 51.21 -21.56 16.97
C GLN A 729 50.30 -20.72 17.88
N ARG A 730 50.82 -20.23 19.01
CA ARG A 730 50.10 -19.30 19.89
C ARG A 730 50.19 -17.85 19.41
N TYR A 731 51.20 -17.51 18.61
CA TYR A 731 51.58 -16.15 18.25
C TYR A 731 51.33 -15.82 16.78
N ILE A 732 51.21 -16.83 15.92
CA ILE A 732 50.97 -16.65 14.48
C ILE A 732 49.58 -16.02 14.29
N GLY A 733 49.53 -14.90 13.58
CA GLY A 733 48.29 -14.28 13.11
C GLY A 733 47.86 -14.84 11.76
N SER A 734 48.67 -14.64 10.72
CA SER A 734 48.34 -15.10 9.35
C SER A 734 49.58 -15.30 8.48
N GLY A 735 49.43 -16.03 7.38
CA GLY A 735 50.42 -16.11 6.29
C GLY A 735 51.57 -17.11 6.48
N PHE A 736 51.56 -17.95 7.52
CA PHE A 736 52.55 -19.01 7.75
C PHE A 736 52.06 -20.38 7.25
N CYS A 737 52.99 -21.22 6.81
CA CYS A 737 52.72 -22.63 6.50
C CYS A 737 52.66 -23.51 7.75
N ASN A 738 52.39 -24.80 7.55
CA ASN A 738 52.55 -25.80 8.60
C ASN A 738 53.99 -25.86 9.10
N ALA A 739 54.16 -25.96 10.41
CA ALA A 739 55.48 -26.05 11.04
C ALA A 739 56.15 -27.39 10.74
N GLU A 740 57.45 -27.34 10.44
CA GLU A 740 58.30 -28.48 10.13
C GLU A 740 59.29 -28.71 11.29
N SER A 741 59.99 -29.84 11.32
CA SER A 741 60.90 -30.20 12.42
C SER A 741 62.01 -29.16 12.67
N TRP A 742 62.41 -28.43 11.62
CA TRP A 742 63.47 -27.43 11.65
C TRP A 742 62.97 -25.98 11.82
N GLY A 743 61.68 -25.69 11.56
CA GLY A 743 61.16 -24.32 11.48
C GLY A 743 59.88 -24.21 10.65
N THR A 744 59.44 -23.00 10.31
CA THR A 744 58.22 -22.75 9.53
C THR A 744 58.49 -21.79 8.38
N TRP A 745 58.00 -22.13 7.18
CA TRP A 745 58.01 -21.22 6.03
C TRP A 745 56.91 -20.16 6.12
N THR A 746 57.22 -18.93 5.73
CA THR A 746 56.20 -17.93 5.36
C THR A 746 55.62 -18.29 4.00
N CYS A 747 54.30 -18.22 3.85
CA CYS A 747 53.56 -18.73 2.70
C CYS A 747 52.57 -17.71 2.08
N ALA A 748 52.84 -16.42 2.29
CA ALA A 748 52.06 -15.31 1.75
C ALA A 748 52.96 -14.08 1.56
N LYS A 749 52.49 -13.10 0.77
CA LYS A 749 53.17 -11.81 0.58
C LYS A 749 53.18 -10.92 1.82
N GLU A 750 52.38 -11.26 2.82
CA GLU A 750 52.37 -10.60 4.11
C GLU A 750 52.10 -11.66 5.18
N VAL A 751 52.89 -11.65 6.25
CA VAL A 751 52.69 -12.55 7.40
C VAL A 751 52.67 -11.75 8.69
N SER A 752 51.87 -12.20 9.66
CA SER A 752 51.71 -11.50 10.94
C SER A 752 51.94 -12.40 12.14
N VAL A 753 52.59 -11.84 13.17
CA VAL A 753 52.81 -12.44 14.48
C VAL A 753 52.35 -11.44 15.54
N SER A 754 51.46 -11.86 16.43
CA SER A 754 50.88 -11.03 17.48
C SER A 754 51.30 -11.53 18.86
N PHE A 755 51.72 -10.62 19.73
CA PHE A 755 52.15 -10.94 21.09
C PHE A 755 51.90 -9.77 22.04
N LYS A 756 51.62 -10.06 23.31
CA LYS A 756 51.53 -9.04 24.37
C LYS A 756 52.73 -9.14 25.31
N PHE A 757 53.27 -8.03 25.80
CA PHE A 757 54.26 -8.02 26.88
C PHE A 757 53.59 -7.74 28.22
N ARG A 758 53.97 -8.47 29.27
CA ARG A 758 53.56 -8.11 30.63
C ARG A 758 54.15 -6.75 31.00
N SER A 759 53.34 -5.93 31.68
CA SER A 759 53.58 -4.53 32.04
C SER A 759 55.05 -4.20 32.39
N GLU A 760 55.56 -3.13 31.78
CA GLU A 760 56.89 -2.51 31.94
C GLU A 760 58.09 -3.23 31.30
N GLU A 761 57.97 -4.48 30.83
CA GLU A 761 59.09 -5.15 30.13
C GLU A 761 59.42 -4.48 28.79
N PHE A 762 58.42 -3.99 28.04
CA PHE A 762 58.63 -3.27 26.77
C PHE A 762 59.28 -1.88 26.94
N LYS A 763 59.40 -1.35 28.18
CA LYS A 763 60.05 -0.07 28.47
C LYS A 763 61.58 -0.19 28.57
N LYS A 764 62.11 -1.40 28.70
CA LYS A 764 63.57 -1.65 28.71
C LYS A 764 64.12 -1.64 27.27
N PRO A 765 65.39 -1.26 27.06
CA PRO A 765 66.05 -1.51 25.78
C PRO A 765 65.94 -2.99 25.42
N MET A 766 65.49 -3.29 24.19
CA MET A 766 65.19 -4.62 23.73
C MET A 766 65.43 -4.76 22.22
N TYR A 767 66.01 -5.90 21.85
CA TYR A 767 66.18 -6.31 20.47
C TYR A 767 65.31 -7.53 20.16
N MET A 768 64.69 -7.50 18.99
CA MET A 768 64.01 -8.65 18.40
C MET A 768 64.96 -9.32 17.41
N LYS A 769 65.28 -10.58 17.65
CA LYS A 769 66.24 -11.34 16.86
C LYS A 769 65.52 -12.47 16.13
N LEU A 770 65.51 -12.42 14.80
CA LEU A 770 64.88 -13.42 13.95
C LEU A 770 65.96 -14.36 13.41
N THR A 771 65.85 -15.66 13.69
CA THR A 771 66.74 -16.70 13.16
C THR A 771 66.11 -17.34 11.93
N ILE A 772 66.77 -17.22 10.79
CA ILE A 772 66.28 -17.63 9.47
C ILE A 772 67.17 -18.78 8.96
N ILE A 773 66.57 -19.93 8.67
CA ILE A 773 67.30 -21.10 8.14
C ILE A 773 67.53 -21.00 6.63
N ASN A 774 66.64 -20.32 5.91
CA ASN A 774 66.69 -20.21 4.46
C ASN A 774 65.72 -19.12 3.95
N ALA A 775 65.88 -18.69 2.69
CA ALA A 775 64.93 -17.85 1.96
C ALA A 775 64.79 -18.37 0.52
N LEU A 776 63.62 -18.26 -0.09
CA LEU A 776 63.43 -18.69 -1.49
C LEU A 776 64.04 -17.64 -2.44
N VAL A 777 65.33 -17.75 -2.75
CA VAL A 777 66.02 -16.81 -3.63
C VAL A 777 66.66 -17.53 -4.82
N SER A 778 66.67 -16.89 -5.98
CA SER A 778 67.36 -17.37 -7.18
C SER A 778 68.09 -16.20 -7.88
N LYS A 779 68.86 -16.50 -8.94
CA LYS A 779 69.65 -15.49 -9.67
C LYS A 779 68.77 -14.33 -10.16
N ASP A 780 67.55 -14.62 -10.58
CA ASP A 780 66.59 -13.66 -11.14
C ASP A 780 65.43 -13.37 -10.18
N HIS A 781 65.54 -13.81 -8.91
CA HIS A 781 64.50 -13.65 -7.89
C HIS A 781 65.11 -13.30 -6.52
N PRO A 782 65.55 -12.04 -6.33
CA PRO A 782 65.87 -11.53 -5.01
C PRO A 782 64.59 -11.28 -4.22
N GLN A 783 64.62 -11.51 -2.92
CA GLN A 783 63.47 -11.23 -2.04
C GLN A 783 63.79 -10.11 -1.06
N LYS A 784 62.92 -9.10 -1.04
CA LYS A 784 62.93 -8.02 -0.04
C LYS A 784 61.94 -8.35 1.08
N PHE A 785 62.36 -8.10 2.30
CA PHE A 785 61.58 -8.26 3.52
C PHE A 785 61.54 -6.91 4.23
N GLU A 786 60.35 -6.45 4.60
CA GLU A 786 60.15 -5.26 5.42
C GLU A 786 59.44 -5.66 6.71
N PHE A 787 60.03 -5.27 7.84
CA PHE A 787 59.55 -5.62 9.16
C PHE A 787 58.86 -4.41 9.76
N TYR A 788 57.56 -4.50 10.00
CA TYR A 788 56.75 -3.48 10.65
C TYR A 788 56.32 -3.97 12.02
N LEU A 789 56.55 -3.17 13.05
CA LEU A 789 56.01 -3.40 14.38
C LEU A 789 55.03 -2.28 14.68
N ASN A 790 53.77 -2.61 14.96
CA ASN A 790 52.70 -1.65 15.24
C ASN A 790 52.62 -0.56 14.15
N GLU A 791 52.56 -0.99 12.89
CA GLU A 791 52.54 -0.16 11.68
C GLU A 791 53.80 0.68 11.40
N LYS A 792 54.80 0.65 12.28
CA LYS A 792 56.07 1.37 12.10
C LYS A 792 57.15 0.45 11.55
N LEU A 793 57.80 0.87 10.46
CA LEU A 793 58.93 0.13 9.88
C LEU A 793 60.10 0.10 10.87
N ILE A 794 60.50 -1.09 11.29
CA ILE A 794 61.62 -1.32 12.23
C ILE A 794 62.87 -1.89 11.56
N GLY A 795 62.77 -2.31 10.29
CA GLY A 795 63.91 -2.69 9.49
C GLY A 795 63.52 -3.29 8.14
N SER A 796 64.51 -3.49 7.28
CA SER A 796 64.33 -4.22 6.03
C SER A 796 65.58 -5.03 5.70
N LYS A 797 65.41 -6.13 4.97
CA LYS A 797 66.50 -6.99 4.51
C LYS A 797 66.19 -7.50 3.12
N THR A 798 67.20 -7.55 2.25
CA THR A 798 67.09 -8.19 0.95
C THR A 798 68.03 -9.38 0.90
N TYR A 799 67.53 -10.52 0.44
CA TYR A 799 68.31 -11.73 0.19
C TYR A 799 68.42 -12.02 -1.30
N THR A 800 69.58 -12.52 -1.71
CA THR A 800 69.95 -12.87 -3.08
C THR A 800 70.54 -14.27 -3.11
N SER A 801 70.70 -14.86 -4.29
CA SER A 801 71.31 -16.19 -4.44
C SER A 801 72.77 -16.31 -3.95
N LYS A 802 73.42 -15.20 -3.54
CA LYS A 802 74.78 -15.19 -2.98
C LYS A 802 74.79 -15.31 -1.45
N ASP A 803 73.66 -15.08 -0.79
CA ASP A 803 73.53 -15.14 0.66
C ASP A 803 73.58 -16.59 1.16
N LYS A 804 74.35 -16.84 2.21
CA LYS A 804 74.43 -18.15 2.88
C LYS A 804 73.59 -18.14 4.15
N PHE A 805 72.92 -19.24 4.46
CA PHE A 805 72.08 -19.43 5.64
C PHE A 805 72.63 -20.57 6.53
N PRO A 806 72.33 -20.61 7.84
CA PRO A 806 71.40 -19.74 8.59
C PRO A 806 71.92 -18.32 8.77
N GLN A 807 70.99 -17.36 8.87
CA GLN A 807 71.28 -15.97 9.20
C GLN A 807 70.39 -15.47 10.32
N THR A 808 70.84 -14.41 10.97
CA THR A 808 70.09 -13.76 12.03
C THR A 808 69.90 -12.28 11.71
N ILE A 809 68.68 -11.78 11.86
CA ILE A 809 68.38 -10.35 11.77
C ILE A 809 68.08 -9.83 13.17
N ALA A 810 68.83 -8.84 13.64
CA ALA A 810 68.55 -8.12 14.88
C ALA A 810 67.85 -6.80 14.55
N LEU A 811 66.63 -6.62 15.06
CA LEU A 811 65.80 -5.43 14.88
C LEU A 811 65.67 -4.71 16.22
N ASN A 812 65.97 -3.41 16.23
CA ASN A 812 65.76 -2.59 17.41
C ASN A 812 64.27 -2.23 17.50
N ILE A 813 63.62 -2.62 18.60
CA ILE A 813 62.18 -2.37 18.81
C ILE A 813 61.91 -1.33 19.91
N ASN A 814 62.96 -0.66 20.37
CA ASN A 814 62.87 0.40 21.39
C ASN A 814 61.93 1.51 20.94
N ASN A 815 61.09 1.99 21.87
CA ASN A 815 60.12 3.05 21.62
C ASN A 815 59.09 2.75 20.51
N VAL A 816 58.99 1.50 20.06
CA VAL A 816 57.98 1.02 19.11
C VAL A 816 57.14 -0.10 19.72
N ALA A 817 57.78 -0.97 20.50
CA ALA A 817 57.09 -1.99 21.27
C ALA A 817 56.12 -1.36 22.29
N GLN A 818 54.93 -1.93 22.40
CA GLN A 818 53.88 -1.52 23.32
C GLN A 818 53.46 -2.71 24.20
N ASN A 819 52.40 -2.55 24.99
CA ASN A 819 51.79 -3.68 25.70
C ASN A 819 51.30 -4.76 24.73
N GLU A 820 50.67 -4.36 23.63
CA GLU A 820 50.23 -5.24 22.56
C GLU A 820 51.02 -4.96 21.29
N ASN A 821 51.47 -6.00 20.62
CA ASN A 821 52.36 -5.86 19.48
C ASN A 821 51.89 -6.73 18.32
N SER A 822 51.92 -6.15 17.12
CA SER A 822 51.79 -6.87 15.87
C SER A 822 53.05 -6.67 15.03
N LEU A 823 53.78 -7.75 14.79
CA LEU A 823 54.87 -7.81 13.84
C LEU A 823 54.31 -8.27 12.49
N VAL A 824 54.38 -7.40 11.49
CA VAL A 824 54.04 -7.70 10.10
C VAL A 824 55.33 -7.77 9.29
N ILE A 825 55.52 -8.86 8.55
CA ILE A 825 56.63 -9.03 7.61
C ILE A 825 56.04 -8.98 6.21
N LYS A 826 56.36 -7.92 5.47
CA LYS A 826 55.97 -7.79 4.06
C LYS A 826 57.02 -8.44 3.17
N ILE A 827 56.54 -9.29 2.27
CA ILE A 827 57.31 -10.13 1.35
C ILE A 827 56.76 -9.90 -0.07
N PRO A 828 56.97 -8.71 -0.66
CA PRO A 828 56.39 -8.33 -1.96
C PRO A 828 56.72 -9.32 -3.09
N ASN A 829 57.87 -10.00 -2.97
CA ASN A 829 58.37 -10.95 -3.95
C ASN A 829 58.13 -12.41 -3.55
N ALA A 830 57.25 -12.74 -2.60
CA ALA A 830 56.95 -14.14 -2.32
C ALA A 830 56.48 -14.85 -3.61
N ALA A 831 56.96 -16.08 -3.84
CA ALA A 831 56.68 -16.85 -5.05
C ALA A 831 56.72 -18.34 -4.74
N SER A 832 56.15 -19.17 -5.62
CA SER A 832 56.28 -20.63 -5.45
C SER A 832 57.54 -21.16 -6.11
N PRO A 833 58.25 -22.14 -5.52
CA PRO A 833 59.35 -22.82 -6.20
C PRO A 833 58.96 -23.35 -7.58
N LYS A 834 57.70 -23.79 -7.75
CA LYS A 834 57.13 -24.18 -9.05
C LYS A 834 57.08 -23.04 -10.05
N SER A 835 56.62 -21.85 -9.64
CA SER A 835 56.61 -20.67 -10.51
C SER A 835 58.01 -20.21 -10.94
N LEU A 836 59.04 -20.55 -10.14
CA LEU A 836 60.44 -20.25 -10.43
C LEU A 836 61.19 -21.41 -11.11
N GLY A 837 60.51 -22.53 -11.42
CA GLY A 837 61.12 -23.70 -12.05
C GLY A 837 62.11 -24.48 -11.18
N ILE A 838 62.07 -24.30 -9.85
CA ILE A 838 63.00 -24.90 -8.89
C ILE A 838 62.54 -26.30 -8.45
N SER A 839 61.24 -26.47 -8.18
CA SER A 839 60.65 -27.76 -7.76
C SER A 839 59.15 -27.79 -8.03
N ASN A 840 58.46 -28.91 -7.74
CA ASN A 840 57.00 -29.00 -7.88
C ASN A 840 56.21 -28.35 -6.72
N ASP A 841 56.89 -27.72 -5.75
CA ASP A 841 56.23 -27.08 -4.60
C ASP A 841 55.43 -25.83 -5.04
N THR A 842 54.13 -25.82 -4.73
CA THR A 842 53.17 -24.78 -5.12
C THR A 842 52.97 -23.70 -4.08
N ARG A 843 53.54 -23.85 -2.88
CA ARG A 843 53.41 -22.88 -1.78
C ARG A 843 54.15 -21.59 -2.13
N GLU A 844 53.57 -20.43 -1.82
CA GLU A 844 54.17 -19.11 -2.10
C GLU A 844 55.20 -18.73 -1.01
N LEU A 845 56.43 -19.23 -1.12
CA LEU A 845 57.43 -19.18 -0.05
C LEU A 845 58.20 -17.85 0.02
N GLY A 846 58.43 -17.39 1.25
CA GLY A 846 59.32 -16.26 1.57
C GLY A 846 60.59 -16.72 2.29
N ILE A 847 60.60 -16.61 3.62
CA ILE A 847 61.68 -17.06 4.53
C ILE A 847 61.26 -18.26 5.37
N GLY A 848 62.22 -19.12 5.69
CA GLY A 848 62.11 -20.19 6.68
C GLY A 848 62.58 -19.70 8.04
N LEU A 849 61.64 -19.49 8.96
CA LEU A 849 61.89 -18.98 10.32
C LEU A 849 62.10 -20.14 11.30
N ILE A 850 63.14 -20.04 12.12
CA ILE A 850 63.41 -20.98 13.23
C ILE A 850 62.91 -20.40 14.54
N SER A 851 63.28 -19.15 14.84
CA SER A 851 62.93 -18.50 16.10
C SER A 851 62.80 -16.99 15.97
N ILE A 852 61.98 -16.40 16.85
CA ILE A 852 62.00 -14.99 17.18
C ILE A 852 62.35 -14.88 18.67
N GLU A 853 63.51 -14.30 18.97
CA GLU A 853 64.03 -14.12 20.32
C GLU A 853 63.92 -12.65 20.72
N PHE A 854 63.39 -12.41 21.91
CA PHE A 854 63.37 -11.11 22.56
C PHE A 854 64.46 -11.09 23.63
N ASN A 855 65.40 -10.17 23.54
CA ASN A 855 66.52 -10.02 24.48
C ASN A 855 66.66 -8.55 24.91
N ASN A 856 67.13 -8.32 26.14
CA ASN A 856 67.46 -6.99 26.67
C ASN A 856 68.88 -6.55 26.25
#